data_AF-A0A0K0DSV1-F1
#
_entry.id   AF-A0A0K0DSV1-F1
#
_cell.length_a   1.000
_cell.length_b   1.000
_cell.length_c   1.000
_cell.angle_alpha   90.00
_cell.angle_beta   90.00
_cell.angle_gamma   90.00
#
_symmetry.space_group_name_H-M   'P 1'
#
loop_
_entity.id
_entity.type
_entity.pdbx_description
1 polymer ?
#
loop_
_entity_poly.entity_id
_entity_poly.type
_entity_poly.pdbx_seq_one_letter_code
_entity_poly.pdbx_strand_id
1 'polypeptide(L)'
;MEENIWKQNFFKEEIFSSGNKNQPDIYLCEYDLKNNNYNKNKKRPMIVRFILKSISFLPIINWLPKYKFKENIIPDMVSGLTTGIIHVPQGIAYAKLSGVPAVYGLYVSFLGPLLYLFFGTSRHASIGSVSFIALMTGVTNEMIQEKYHIGIFKNNNETFFYNNNEEWKKSVTPIQITTTLTFTIGVILLISSILRLKVLTTYMPDPLIKGFTTGAAVHVFISQIDDILGINIPRISGFGNIIYKLIIVTKQIVNVNFITLLSSIFTIIFLWIGNNFITPYVKRKINTKIIIPFEMIIMFIFIILSQFFKLNHNFNVGIVGEVSNSLPKAELPNFKIIPDVIVNGIMISIVIMTIHLSMTKMLATNMNYEKELKSGQELYAISFTSIISSFFLVYPNALALGRTMVLVSSGGKTQMTNFFSASFLLFVILVVGPYLYHLPMCILSSIIVFALRRMFKNIFMIKKVWLSSRYDGMIWIVSFVTTIFTDIVYGLIISIIFALFTIVLRTQKPKWSLLFPVTSNFIVPLTSKKSKSLGDKLNEVDRFCGENEYFPLFAVYRFEGPLVFTNGDIFRDKCFDSMNELKERVKIRNSSVPRETTSLISSIVLILDFSRISQIDLSGIKVINEIIIHAEFLNIQLIVTSLNYSVSKSFNKTDIIKKRLPIYDNVQKAINAVINFDYNIRKVSENTCIKI
;
A
#
# COMPACT_ATOMS: atom_id res chain seq x y z
N MET A 1 -16.38 -5.09 -16.80
CA MET A 1 -15.48 -3.97 -17.19
C MET A 1 -14.30 -3.84 -16.24
N GLU A 2 -14.49 -3.66 -14.92
CA GLU A 2 -13.35 -3.65 -13.97
C GLU A 2 -12.58 -4.97 -13.97
N GLU A 3 -13.25 -6.13 -14.05
CA GLU A 3 -12.56 -7.43 -14.12
C GLU A 3 -11.69 -7.61 -15.39
N ASN A 4 -12.01 -6.90 -16.48
CA ASN A 4 -11.21 -6.94 -17.72
C ASN A 4 -9.98 -6.03 -17.65
N ILE A 5 -10.04 -4.92 -16.89
CA ILE A 5 -8.88 -4.06 -16.64
C ILE A 5 -7.82 -4.81 -15.83
N TRP A 6 -8.24 -5.69 -14.90
CA TRP A 6 -7.31 -6.50 -14.11
C TRP A 6 -6.74 -7.71 -14.86
N LYS A 7 -7.40 -8.19 -15.92
CA LYS A 7 -6.90 -9.32 -16.73
C LYS A 7 -5.85 -8.91 -17.79
N GLN A 8 -5.83 -7.66 -18.25
CA GLN A 8 -4.95 -7.25 -19.36
C GLN A 8 -3.56 -6.73 -18.97
N ASN A 9 -3.26 -6.49 -17.69
CA ASN A 9 -2.01 -5.83 -17.28
C ASN A 9 -0.93 -6.73 -16.67
N PHE A 10 -1.05 -8.05 -16.74
CA PHE A 10 0.08 -8.95 -16.47
C PHE A 10 0.61 -9.45 -17.81
N PHE A 11 1.91 -9.28 -18.05
CA PHE A 11 2.67 -9.60 -19.28
C PHE A 11 2.65 -8.56 -20.41
N LYS A 12 3.31 -7.42 -20.16
CA LYS A 12 4.20 -6.85 -21.19
C LYS A 12 5.61 -7.01 -20.67
N GLU A 13 6.23 -8.13 -21.02
CA GLU A 13 7.69 -8.23 -20.99
C GLU A 13 8.20 -7.22 -22.03
N GLU A 14 8.86 -6.17 -21.56
CA GLU A 14 9.64 -5.28 -22.41
C GLU A 14 10.76 -6.12 -23.04
N ILE A 15 10.48 -6.63 -24.24
CA ILE A 15 11.49 -7.15 -25.14
C ILE A 15 12.45 -5.99 -25.37
N PHE A 16 13.66 -6.11 -24.83
CA PHE A 16 14.80 -5.22 -25.10
C PHE A 16 15.00 -5.16 -26.60
N SER A 17 14.40 -4.16 -27.26
CA SER A 17 14.62 -3.91 -28.68
C SER A 17 16.07 -3.51 -28.86
N SER A 18 16.82 -4.37 -29.53
CA SER A 18 18.18 -4.18 -30.03
C SER A 18 18.42 -2.74 -30.46
N GLY A 19 19.30 -2.06 -29.74
CA GLY A 19 19.68 -0.68 -30.01
C GLY A 19 20.28 -0.53 -31.40
N ASN A 20 19.70 0.38 -32.18
CA ASN A 20 20.43 1.09 -33.21
C ASN A 20 21.55 1.86 -32.52
N LYS A 21 22.79 1.38 -32.72
CA LYS A 21 24.01 2.04 -32.27
C LYS A 21 24.01 3.47 -32.81
N ASN A 22 24.21 4.44 -31.90
CA ASN A 22 24.41 5.88 -32.14
C ASN A 22 23.24 6.84 -31.79
N GLN A 23 22.38 6.51 -30.82
CA GLN A 23 21.70 7.58 -30.06
C GLN A 23 22.41 7.76 -28.71
N PRO A 24 22.96 8.95 -28.41
CA PRO A 24 23.59 9.21 -27.12
C PRO A 24 22.55 9.06 -26.00
N ASP A 25 22.97 8.42 -24.91
CA ASP A 25 22.12 8.04 -23.79
C ASP A 25 21.22 9.20 -23.35
N ILE A 26 19.91 9.01 -23.45
CA ILE A 26 18.86 9.97 -23.08
C ILE A 26 19.07 10.53 -21.66
N TYR A 27 19.75 9.78 -20.79
CA TYR A 27 20.09 10.19 -19.43
C TYR A 27 21.11 11.34 -19.35
N LEU A 28 22.07 11.43 -20.28
CA LEU A 28 23.05 12.54 -20.31
C LEU A 28 22.39 13.85 -20.72
N CYS A 29 21.52 13.83 -21.75
CA CYS A 29 20.77 15.03 -22.16
C CYS A 29 19.85 15.57 -21.07
N GLU A 30 19.23 14.72 -20.25
CA GLU A 30 18.35 15.17 -19.17
C GLU A 30 19.12 15.85 -18.03
N TYR A 31 20.36 15.40 -17.77
CA TYR A 31 21.24 16.02 -16.77
C TYR A 31 21.68 17.42 -17.20
N ASP A 32 22.08 17.59 -18.47
CA ASP A 32 22.47 18.89 -19.03
C ASP A 32 21.31 19.88 -19.12
N LEU A 33 20.10 19.42 -19.48
CA LEU A 33 18.90 20.26 -19.47
C LEU A 33 18.53 20.75 -18.06
N LYS A 34 18.68 19.89 -17.04
CA LYS A 34 18.47 20.30 -15.64
C LYS A 34 19.52 21.33 -15.22
N ASN A 35 20.78 21.16 -15.56
CA ASN A 35 21.84 22.12 -15.23
C ASN A 35 21.66 23.47 -15.96
N ASN A 36 21.26 23.48 -17.23
CA ASN A 36 21.00 24.73 -17.95
C ASN A 36 19.82 25.51 -17.38
N ASN A 37 18.74 24.82 -16.98
CA ASN A 37 17.62 25.46 -16.28
C ASN A 37 18.01 25.93 -14.86
N TYR A 38 18.87 25.17 -14.17
CA TYR A 38 19.39 25.54 -12.86
C TYR A 38 20.24 26.82 -12.92
N ASN A 39 21.11 26.93 -13.94
CA ASN A 39 21.94 28.11 -14.19
C ASN A 39 21.12 29.34 -14.61
N LYS A 40 20.06 29.18 -15.43
CA LYS A 40 19.13 30.27 -15.72
C LYS A 40 18.39 30.77 -14.46
N ASN A 41 17.98 29.87 -13.58
CA ASN A 41 17.33 30.26 -12.31
C ASN A 41 18.29 30.99 -11.36
N LYS A 42 19.58 30.66 -11.36
CA LYS A 42 20.61 31.34 -10.57
C LYS A 42 20.95 32.76 -11.04
N LYS A 43 20.50 33.20 -12.21
CA LYS A 43 20.64 34.60 -12.66
C LYS A 43 19.49 35.51 -12.23
N ARG A 44 18.38 34.95 -11.72
CA ARG A 44 17.20 35.73 -11.32
C ARG A 44 17.36 36.34 -9.92
N PRO A 45 16.81 37.54 -9.66
CA PRO A 45 16.77 38.16 -8.33
C PRO A 45 16.17 37.23 -7.28
N MET A 46 16.60 37.32 -6.02
CA MET A 46 16.14 36.45 -4.94
C MET A 46 14.60 36.49 -4.77
N ILE A 47 14.00 37.68 -4.87
CA ILE A 47 12.55 37.88 -4.83
C ILE A 47 11.85 37.09 -5.94
N VAL A 48 12.37 37.15 -7.17
CA VAL A 48 11.80 36.41 -8.32
C VAL A 48 11.91 34.91 -8.10
N ARG A 49 13.01 34.41 -7.51
CA ARG A 49 13.13 32.98 -7.18
C ARG A 49 12.15 32.56 -6.10
N PHE A 50 11.98 33.38 -5.07
CA PHE A 50 11.03 33.12 -4.01
C PHE A 50 9.61 33.07 -4.57
N ILE A 51 9.22 34.07 -5.38
CA ILE A 51 7.92 34.11 -6.07
C ILE A 51 7.72 32.87 -6.94
N LEU A 52 8.70 32.51 -7.78
CA LEU A 52 8.59 31.32 -8.64
C LEU A 52 8.48 30.03 -7.84
N LYS A 53 9.19 29.92 -6.71
CA LYS A 53 9.10 28.77 -5.82
C LYS A 53 7.75 28.71 -5.13
N SER A 54 7.20 29.84 -4.67
CA SER A 54 5.86 29.93 -4.11
C SER A 54 4.78 29.58 -5.15
N ILE A 55 4.89 30.11 -6.37
CA ILE A 55 4.02 29.77 -7.51
C ILE A 55 4.12 28.28 -7.86
N SER A 56 5.29 27.65 -7.68
CA SER A 56 5.46 26.22 -7.98
C SER A 56 4.62 25.29 -7.08
N PHE A 57 4.20 25.77 -5.90
CA PHE A 57 3.25 25.05 -5.03
C PHE A 57 1.79 25.17 -5.48
N LEU A 58 1.49 25.98 -6.49
CA LEU A 58 0.15 26.15 -7.08
C LEU A 58 0.12 25.60 -8.52
N PRO A 59 0.09 24.26 -8.73
CA PRO A 59 0.03 23.65 -10.05
C PRO A 59 -1.09 24.17 -10.95
N ILE A 60 -2.19 24.67 -10.37
CA ILE A 60 -3.32 25.25 -11.11
C ILE A 60 -2.89 26.34 -12.10
N ILE A 61 -1.88 27.13 -11.75
CA ILE A 61 -1.37 28.21 -12.61
C ILE A 61 -0.74 27.65 -13.90
N ASN A 62 -0.23 26.41 -13.87
CA ASN A 62 0.39 25.78 -15.04
C ASN A 62 -0.60 24.98 -15.89
N TRP A 63 -1.56 24.27 -15.27
CA TRP A 63 -2.45 23.37 -16.01
C TRP A 63 -3.75 24.06 -16.47
N LEU A 64 -4.29 25.01 -15.71
CA LEU A 64 -5.57 25.66 -16.03
C LEU A 64 -5.51 26.50 -17.33
N PRO A 65 -4.44 27.27 -17.62
CA PRO A 65 -4.34 27.97 -18.90
C PRO A 65 -4.21 27.03 -20.11
N LYS A 66 -3.78 25.79 -19.89
CA LYS A 66 -3.66 24.74 -20.93
C LYS A 66 -4.93 23.90 -21.03
N TYR A 67 -6.00 24.29 -20.34
CA TYR A 67 -7.25 23.56 -20.33
C TYR A 67 -7.95 23.62 -21.68
N LYS A 68 -8.19 22.45 -22.27
CA LYS A 68 -8.90 22.33 -23.54
C LYS A 68 -10.41 22.35 -23.32
N PHE A 69 -11.00 23.55 -23.29
CA PHE A 69 -12.42 23.76 -23.03
C PHE A 69 -13.34 22.89 -23.90
N LYS A 70 -13.15 22.89 -25.23
CA LYS A 70 -14.03 22.17 -26.17
C LYS A 70 -14.04 20.65 -25.95
N GLU A 71 -12.92 20.07 -25.52
CA GLU A 71 -12.77 18.62 -25.36
C GLU A 71 -13.17 18.15 -23.95
N ASN A 72 -12.86 18.93 -22.91
CA ASN A 72 -12.88 18.45 -21.53
C ASN A 72 -14.02 18.99 -20.67
N ILE A 73 -14.66 20.12 -21.03
CA ILE A 73 -15.63 20.78 -20.14
C ILE A 73 -16.85 19.90 -19.83
N ILE A 74 -17.41 19.24 -20.84
CA ILE A 74 -18.58 18.37 -20.67
C ILE A 74 -18.21 17.12 -19.86
N PRO A 75 -17.15 16.34 -20.21
CA PRO A 75 -16.74 15.20 -19.39
C PRO A 75 -16.41 15.57 -17.94
N ASP A 76 -15.71 16.68 -17.71
CA ASP A 76 -15.33 17.11 -16.35
C ASP A 76 -16.55 17.58 -15.55
N MET A 77 -17.48 18.30 -16.17
CA MET A 77 -18.72 18.73 -15.53
C MET A 77 -19.60 17.53 -15.15
N VAL A 78 -19.83 16.61 -16.09
CA VAL A 78 -20.62 15.39 -15.84
C VAL A 78 -19.99 14.56 -14.72
N SER A 79 -18.67 14.37 -14.78
CA SER A 79 -17.94 13.60 -13.77
C SER A 79 -17.89 14.27 -12.41
N GLY A 80 -17.67 15.58 -12.37
CA GLY A 80 -17.66 16.39 -11.15
C GLY A 80 -19.01 16.43 -10.48
N LEU A 81 -20.10 16.64 -11.22
CA LEU A 81 -21.48 16.56 -10.70
C LEU A 81 -21.79 15.15 -10.19
N THR A 82 -21.44 14.11 -10.94
CA THR A 82 -21.64 12.71 -10.52
C THR A 82 -20.89 12.41 -9.22
N THR A 83 -19.67 12.91 -9.09
CA THR A 83 -18.85 12.74 -7.88
C THR A 83 -19.40 13.56 -6.72
N GLY A 84 -19.82 14.80 -6.95
CA GLY A 84 -20.45 15.68 -5.96
C GLY A 84 -21.74 15.11 -5.39
N ILE A 85 -22.55 14.50 -6.24
CA ILE A 85 -23.75 13.74 -5.86
C ILE A 85 -23.40 12.62 -4.87
N ILE A 86 -22.30 11.89 -5.07
CA ILE A 86 -21.87 10.82 -4.14
C ILE A 86 -21.30 11.39 -2.83
N HIS A 87 -20.70 12.58 -2.86
CA HIS A 87 -20.19 13.24 -1.67
C HIS A 87 -21.26 13.57 -0.63
N VAL A 88 -22.50 13.85 -1.06
CA VAL A 88 -23.60 14.22 -0.14
C VAL A 88 -23.92 13.11 0.87
N PRO A 89 -24.39 11.91 0.45
CA PRO A 89 -24.68 10.80 1.37
C PRO A 89 -23.46 10.42 2.19
N GLN A 90 -22.30 10.28 1.54
CA GLN A 90 -21.07 9.83 2.20
C GLN A 90 -20.58 10.84 3.23
N GLY A 91 -20.60 12.14 2.91
CA GLY A 91 -20.17 13.20 3.82
C GLY A 91 -21.00 13.16 5.10
N ILE A 92 -22.32 13.16 4.97
CA ILE A 92 -23.26 13.13 6.10
C ILE A 92 -23.04 11.87 6.94
N ALA A 93 -22.97 10.70 6.30
CA ALA A 93 -22.85 9.43 7.00
C ALA A 93 -21.49 9.29 7.71
N TYR A 94 -20.40 9.76 7.08
CA TYR A 94 -19.07 9.71 7.69
C TYR A 94 -18.86 10.78 8.77
N ALA A 95 -19.58 11.91 8.74
CA ALA A 95 -19.56 12.87 9.85
C ALA A 95 -20.01 12.20 11.15
N LYS A 96 -21.05 11.37 11.06
CA LYS A 96 -21.53 10.55 12.17
C LYS A 96 -20.47 9.59 12.69
N LEU A 97 -19.73 8.91 11.80
CA LEU A 97 -18.62 8.03 12.17
C LEU A 97 -17.50 8.77 12.91
N SER A 98 -17.24 10.03 12.56
CA SER A 98 -16.27 10.88 13.29
C SER A 98 -16.81 11.47 14.59
N GLY A 99 -18.06 11.20 14.93
CA GLY A 99 -18.70 11.68 16.15
C GLY A 99 -19.06 13.17 16.12
N VAL A 100 -19.30 13.75 14.95
CA VAL A 100 -19.70 15.16 14.78
C VAL A 100 -21.02 15.27 13.99
N PRO A 101 -21.75 16.39 14.10
CA PRO A 101 -22.98 16.63 13.33
C PRO A 101 -22.81 16.48 11.81
N ALA A 102 -23.89 16.09 11.13
CA ALA A 102 -23.95 15.81 9.68
C ALA A 102 -23.35 16.91 8.79
N VAL A 103 -23.59 18.19 9.13
CA VAL A 103 -23.18 19.33 8.31
C VAL A 103 -21.67 19.39 8.08
N TYR A 104 -20.88 19.00 9.08
CA TYR A 104 -19.43 18.98 8.98
C TYR A 104 -18.93 17.99 7.92
N GLY A 105 -19.72 16.97 7.61
CA GLY A 105 -19.46 16.05 6.51
C GLY A 105 -19.62 16.67 5.13
N LEU A 106 -20.57 17.58 4.99
CA LEU A 106 -20.74 18.40 3.79
C LEU A 106 -19.60 19.41 3.67
N TYR A 107 -19.18 20.05 4.77
CA TYR A 107 -18.04 20.98 4.77
C TYR A 107 -16.72 20.31 4.39
N VAL A 108 -16.41 19.15 4.98
CA VAL A 108 -15.23 18.35 4.59
C VAL A 108 -15.28 17.98 3.11
N SER A 109 -16.46 17.58 2.62
CA SER A 109 -16.64 17.20 1.23
C SER A 109 -16.59 18.39 0.27
N PHE A 110 -16.94 19.60 0.71
CA PHE A 110 -16.84 20.83 -0.07
C PHE A 110 -15.41 21.35 -0.13
N LEU A 111 -14.76 21.51 1.05
CA LEU A 111 -13.42 22.09 1.17
C LEU A 111 -12.33 21.16 0.63
N GLY A 112 -12.48 19.84 0.79
CA GLY A 112 -11.52 18.85 0.29
C GLY A 112 -11.20 19.00 -1.20
N PRO A 113 -12.17 18.85 -2.12
CA PRO A 113 -11.95 18.98 -3.55
C PRO A 113 -11.62 20.42 -3.94
N LEU A 114 -12.24 21.42 -3.30
CA LEU A 114 -11.96 22.84 -3.58
C LEU A 114 -10.50 23.20 -3.32
N LEU A 115 -9.96 22.84 -2.15
CA LEU A 115 -8.57 23.13 -1.80
C LEU A 115 -7.60 22.28 -2.62
N TYR A 116 -7.91 21.00 -2.83
CA TYR A 116 -7.06 20.11 -3.62
C TYR A 116 -6.93 20.56 -5.08
N LEU A 117 -7.93 21.24 -5.65
CA LEU A 117 -7.88 21.84 -7.00
C LEU A 117 -6.66 22.75 -7.20
N PHE A 118 -6.28 23.52 -6.18
CA PHE A 118 -5.19 24.50 -6.27
C PHE A 118 -3.80 23.87 -6.15
N PHE A 119 -3.67 22.85 -5.29
CA PHE A 119 -2.38 22.28 -4.91
C PHE A 119 -2.06 20.94 -5.57
N GLY A 120 -3.07 20.19 -6.01
CA GLY A 120 -2.94 18.82 -6.53
C GLY A 120 -2.47 18.74 -7.98
N THR A 121 -1.80 17.64 -8.32
CA THR A 121 -1.34 17.30 -9.68
C THR A 121 -2.04 16.08 -10.27
N SER A 122 -2.64 15.21 -9.45
CA SER A 122 -3.46 14.12 -9.94
C SER A 122 -4.76 14.64 -10.56
N ARG A 123 -5.03 14.24 -11.80
CA ARG A 123 -6.22 14.65 -12.56
C ARG A 123 -7.53 14.04 -12.05
N HIS A 124 -7.46 12.96 -11.28
CA HIS A 124 -8.64 12.15 -10.93
C HIS A 124 -8.84 11.96 -9.43
N ALA A 125 -8.00 12.54 -8.58
CA ALA A 125 -8.09 12.38 -7.14
C ALA A 125 -9.32 13.11 -6.56
N SER A 126 -10.25 12.34 -5.98
CA SER A 126 -11.41 12.86 -5.24
C SER A 126 -11.12 12.90 -3.73
N ILE A 127 -10.72 14.08 -3.25
CA ILE A 127 -10.48 14.36 -1.84
C ILE A 127 -11.77 14.74 -1.13
N GLY A 128 -11.96 14.27 0.09
CA GLY A 128 -13.08 14.67 0.96
C GLY A 128 -13.21 13.69 2.11
N SER A 129 -14.43 13.43 2.57
CA SER A 129 -14.64 12.50 3.69
C SER A 129 -14.46 11.04 3.28
N VAL A 130 -13.86 10.20 4.12
CA VAL A 130 -13.63 8.77 3.84
C VAL A 130 -13.92 7.93 5.10
N SER A 131 -14.60 6.79 4.94
CA SER A 131 -15.12 5.96 6.03
C SER A 131 -14.09 5.61 7.11
N PHE A 132 -12.93 5.06 6.73
CA PHE A 132 -11.92 4.62 7.69
C PHE A 132 -11.21 5.80 8.38
N ILE A 133 -11.00 6.93 7.70
CA ILE A 133 -10.44 8.14 8.32
C ILE A 133 -11.45 8.75 9.29
N ALA A 134 -12.72 8.80 8.90
CA ALA A 134 -13.79 9.24 9.78
C ALA A 134 -13.89 8.35 11.02
N LEU A 135 -13.75 7.03 10.87
CA LEU A 135 -13.78 6.11 11.99
C LEU A 135 -12.55 6.25 12.91
N MET A 136 -11.32 6.35 12.37
CA MET A 136 -10.13 6.63 13.19
C MET A 136 -10.23 7.98 13.91
N THR A 137 -10.85 8.96 13.26
CA THR A 137 -11.17 10.25 13.85
C THR A 137 -12.19 10.10 14.97
N GLY A 138 -13.23 9.28 14.78
CA GLY A 138 -14.25 8.98 15.79
C GLY A 138 -13.65 8.33 17.03
N VAL A 139 -12.80 7.31 16.86
CA VAL A 139 -12.07 6.66 17.97
C VAL A 139 -11.22 7.67 18.73
N THR A 140 -10.51 8.55 18.02
CA THR A 140 -9.71 9.61 18.66
C THR A 140 -10.60 10.62 19.39
N ASN A 141 -11.73 10.99 18.80
CA ASN A 141 -12.69 11.92 19.38
C ASN A 141 -13.30 11.35 20.66
N GLU A 142 -13.69 10.08 20.66
CA GLU A 142 -14.20 9.36 21.84
C GLU A 142 -13.15 9.25 22.95
N MET A 143 -11.92 8.85 22.61
CA MET A 143 -10.80 8.77 23.55
C MET A 143 -10.55 10.10 24.26
N ILE A 144 -10.60 11.23 23.54
CA ILE A 144 -10.41 12.56 24.13
C ILE A 144 -11.62 12.98 24.97
N GLN A 145 -12.84 12.69 24.53
CA GLN A 145 -14.06 12.98 25.30
C GLN A 145 -14.08 12.22 26.63
N GLU A 146 -13.66 10.96 26.63
CA GLU A 146 -13.49 10.15 27.84
C GLU A 146 -12.39 10.71 28.74
N LYS A 147 -11.20 11.00 28.18
CA LYS A 147 -10.07 11.61 28.92
C LYS A 147 -10.44 12.96 29.56
N TYR A 148 -11.31 13.73 28.92
CA TYR A 148 -11.75 15.04 29.40
C TYR A 148 -13.10 15.00 30.13
N HIS A 149 -13.72 13.83 30.37
CA HIS A 149 -15.04 13.68 31.01
C HIS A 149 -16.14 14.57 30.41
N ILE A 150 -16.17 14.71 29.08
CA ILE A 150 -17.15 15.52 28.36
C ILE A 150 -18.43 14.69 28.12
N GLY A 151 -19.61 15.23 28.45
CA GLY A 151 -20.91 14.62 28.12
C GLY A 151 -21.41 13.59 29.14
N ILE A 152 -21.87 12.42 28.65
CA ILE A 152 -22.60 11.37 29.41
C ILE A 152 -21.78 10.79 30.58
N PHE A 153 -20.46 10.96 30.58
CA PHE A 153 -19.62 10.61 31.72
C PHE A 153 -19.88 11.49 32.97
N LYS A 154 -20.68 12.55 32.86
CA LYS A 154 -21.26 13.28 34.00
C LYS A 154 -22.32 12.48 34.78
N ASN A 155 -22.83 11.35 34.27
CA ASN A 155 -23.89 10.61 34.96
C ASN A 155 -23.40 9.88 36.23
N ASN A 156 -22.10 9.78 36.44
CA ASN A 156 -21.60 9.44 37.76
C ASN A 156 -21.67 10.72 38.59
N ASN A 157 -22.36 10.69 39.73
CA ASN A 157 -22.50 11.80 40.68
C ASN A 157 -21.14 12.35 41.22
N GLU A 158 -20.02 11.88 40.67
CA GLU A 158 -18.68 12.38 40.89
C GLU A 158 -18.47 13.64 40.05
N THR A 159 -18.61 14.80 40.68
CA THR A 159 -18.10 16.05 40.12
C THR A 159 -16.58 15.94 39.98
N PHE A 160 -16.10 15.66 38.78
CA PHE A 160 -14.66 15.63 38.52
C PHE A 160 -14.05 17.01 38.79
N PHE A 161 -13.17 17.10 39.79
CA PHE A 161 -12.47 18.33 40.14
C PHE A 161 -11.31 18.54 39.16
N TYR A 162 -11.48 19.50 38.26
CA TYR A 162 -10.38 19.97 37.42
C TYR A 162 -9.55 20.95 38.23
N ASN A 163 -8.22 20.83 38.13
CA ASN A 163 -7.35 21.91 38.56
C ASN A 163 -7.70 23.20 37.78
N ASN A 164 -7.56 24.39 38.38
CA ASN A 164 -7.91 25.67 37.73
C ASN A 164 -7.31 25.83 36.32
N ASN A 165 -6.12 25.27 36.09
CA ASN A 165 -5.43 25.31 34.78
C ASN A 165 -6.07 24.42 33.70
N GLU A 166 -6.97 23.51 34.08
CA GLU A 166 -7.59 22.51 33.20
C GLU A 166 -9.10 22.72 33.00
N GLU A 167 -9.69 23.74 33.61
CA GLU A 167 -11.13 24.00 33.52
C GLU A 167 -11.62 24.20 32.07
N TRP A 168 -10.74 24.68 31.19
CA TRP A 168 -10.99 24.81 29.75
C TRP A 168 -11.36 23.48 29.07
N LYS A 169 -11.01 22.31 29.64
CA LYS A 169 -11.37 21.01 29.08
C LYS A 169 -12.89 20.78 29.07
N LYS A 170 -13.65 21.39 30.00
CA LYS A 170 -15.11 21.24 30.10
C LYS A 170 -15.88 21.84 28.92
N SER A 171 -15.32 22.86 28.26
CA SER A 171 -15.98 23.58 27.15
C SER A 171 -15.62 23.05 25.76
N VAL A 172 -14.74 22.05 25.68
CA VAL A 172 -14.30 21.48 24.41
C VAL A 172 -15.46 20.72 23.75
N THR A 173 -15.70 21.02 22.48
CA THR A 173 -16.73 20.33 21.69
C THR A 173 -16.13 19.19 20.85
N PRO A 174 -16.92 18.16 20.48
CA PRO A 174 -16.45 17.09 19.59
C PRO A 174 -15.86 17.59 18.27
N ILE A 175 -16.45 18.64 17.69
CA ILE A 175 -15.93 19.23 16.45
C ILE A 175 -14.58 19.94 16.64
N GLN A 176 -14.35 20.59 17.78
CA GLN A 176 -13.05 21.20 18.08
C GLN A 176 -11.94 20.14 18.20
N ILE A 177 -12.26 18.97 18.77
CA ILE A 177 -11.31 17.84 18.84
C ILE A 177 -10.93 17.38 17.43
N THR A 178 -11.93 17.11 16.57
CA THR A 178 -11.65 16.64 15.20
C THR A 178 -10.98 17.70 14.33
N THR A 179 -11.28 18.99 14.58
CA THR A 179 -10.67 20.12 13.87
C THR A 179 -9.21 20.28 14.26
N THR A 180 -8.89 20.23 15.56
CA THR A 180 -7.50 20.22 16.01
C THR A 180 -6.75 19.00 15.50
N LEU A 181 -7.36 17.81 15.51
CA LEU A 181 -6.76 16.61 14.92
C LEU A 181 -6.45 16.80 13.43
N THR A 182 -7.35 17.45 12.68
CA THR A 182 -7.13 17.76 11.25
C THR A 182 -5.94 18.68 11.05
N PHE A 183 -5.81 19.73 11.88
CA PHE A 183 -4.65 20.62 11.86
C PHE A 183 -3.36 19.85 12.17
N THR A 184 -3.35 19.05 13.24
CA THR A 184 -2.20 18.22 13.65
C THR A 184 -1.76 17.27 12.54
N ILE A 185 -2.71 16.56 11.91
CA ILE A 185 -2.44 15.70 10.75
C ILE A 185 -1.81 16.49 9.62
N GLY A 186 -2.37 17.68 9.30
CA GLY A 186 -1.84 18.55 8.26
C GLY A 186 -0.39 18.98 8.51
N VAL A 187 -0.05 19.34 9.76
CA VAL A 187 1.32 19.68 10.16
C VAL A 187 2.26 18.46 10.06
N ILE A 188 1.83 17.29 10.52
CA ILE A 188 2.65 16.07 10.44
C ILE A 188 2.90 15.67 8.97
N LEU A 189 1.87 15.75 8.11
CA LEU A 189 1.99 15.53 6.68
C LEU A 189 2.94 16.54 6.05
N LEU A 190 2.88 17.82 6.46
CA LEU A 190 3.77 18.86 5.96
C LEU A 190 5.24 18.58 6.36
N ILE A 191 5.49 18.22 7.62
CA ILE A 191 6.82 17.82 8.10
C ILE A 191 7.33 16.61 7.30
N SER A 192 6.49 15.59 7.13
CA SER A 192 6.80 14.40 6.32
C SER A 192 7.12 14.76 4.86
N SER A 193 6.39 15.73 4.29
CA SER A 193 6.61 16.26 2.93
C SER A 193 7.95 16.97 2.81
N ILE A 194 8.29 17.82 3.77
CA ILE A 194 9.56 18.58 3.83
C ILE A 194 10.75 17.63 3.98
N LEU A 195 10.63 16.66 4.89
CA LEU A 195 11.63 15.60 5.10
C LEU A 195 11.68 14.58 3.96
N ARG A 196 10.77 14.68 2.98
CA ARG A 196 10.65 13.78 1.83
C ARG A 196 10.57 12.31 2.24
N LEU A 197 9.81 12.01 3.29
CA LEU A 197 9.63 10.65 3.83
C LEU A 197 8.74 9.78 2.93
N LYS A 198 9.00 9.78 1.62
CA LYS A 198 8.35 8.89 0.64
C LYS A 198 8.51 7.41 1.03
N VAL A 199 9.60 7.10 1.74
CA VAL A 199 9.91 5.76 2.26
C VAL A 199 8.82 5.21 3.17
N LEU A 200 8.07 6.06 3.89
CA LEU A 200 6.96 5.61 4.75
C LEU A 200 5.90 4.83 3.95
N THR A 201 5.67 5.18 2.68
CA THR A 201 4.73 4.45 1.82
C THR A 201 5.24 3.06 1.43
N THR A 202 6.55 2.85 1.42
CA THR A 202 7.17 1.53 1.16
C THR A 202 6.97 0.57 2.33
N TYR A 203 6.79 1.08 3.56
CA TYR A 203 6.60 0.26 4.75
C TYR A 203 5.16 -0.25 4.95
N MET A 204 4.21 0.20 4.13
CA MET A 204 2.83 -0.29 4.12
C MET A 204 2.55 -1.04 2.81
N PRO A 205 2.95 -2.31 2.70
CA PRO A 205 2.72 -3.08 1.49
C PRO A 205 1.21 -3.25 1.22
N ASP A 206 0.82 -3.35 -0.05
CA ASP A 206 -0.57 -3.56 -0.48
C ASP A 206 -1.38 -4.60 0.32
N PRO A 207 -0.86 -5.81 0.66
CA PRO A 207 -1.58 -6.77 1.50
C PRO A 207 -1.92 -6.21 2.89
N LEU A 208 -1.06 -5.38 3.49
CA LEU A 208 -1.33 -4.73 4.76
C LEU A 208 -2.51 -3.78 4.62
N ILE A 209 -2.48 -2.87 3.64
CA ILE A 209 -3.55 -1.88 3.43
C ILE A 209 -4.88 -2.59 3.17
N LYS A 210 -4.88 -3.66 2.36
CA LYS A 210 -6.09 -4.44 2.07
C LYS A 210 -6.62 -5.18 3.30
N GLY A 211 -5.74 -5.79 4.10
CA GLY A 211 -6.12 -6.48 5.35
C GLY A 211 -6.69 -5.49 6.37
N PHE A 212 -5.96 -4.41 6.63
CA PHE A 212 -6.34 -3.31 7.51
C PHE A 212 -7.69 -2.69 7.13
N THR A 213 -7.86 -2.27 5.87
CA THR A 213 -9.11 -1.64 5.42
C THR A 213 -10.30 -2.59 5.53
N THR A 214 -10.10 -3.88 5.27
CA THR A 214 -11.16 -4.89 5.44
C THR A 214 -11.52 -5.08 6.92
N GLY A 215 -10.53 -5.06 7.82
CA GLY A 215 -10.76 -5.09 9.27
C GLY A 215 -11.48 -3.83 9.77
N ALA A 216 -11.07 -2.65 9.30
CA ALA A 216 -11.74 -1.39 9.58
C ALA A 216 -13.19 -1.39 9.06
N ALA A 217 -13.46 -2.03 7.91
CA ALA A 217 -14.82 -2.20 7.40
C ALA A 217 -15.72 -3.01 8.35
N VAL A 218 -15.18 -4.00 9.09
CA VAL A 218 -15.93 -4.72 10.13
C VAL A 218 -16.32 -3.77 11.26
N HIS A 219 -15.38 -2.94 11.74
CA HIS A 219 -15.69 -1.92 12.76
C HIS A 219 -16.77 -0.95 12.29
N VAL A 220 -16.66 -0.43 11.05
CA VAL A 220 -17.69 0.44 10.46
C VAL A 220 -19.04 -0.29 10.41
N PHE A 221 -19.07 -1.55 9.97
CA PHE A 221 -20.30 -2.33 9.86
C PHE A 221 -20.98 -2.50 11.23
N ILE A 222 -20.23 -2.93 12.24
CA ILE A 222 -20.76 -3.14 13.59
C ILE A 222 -21.21 -1.81 14.21
N SER A 223 -20.52 -0.70 13.89
CA SER A 223 -20.91 0.62 14.37
C SER A 223 -22.17 1.19 13.73
N GLN A 224 -22.71 0.56 12.69
CA GLN A 224 -23.97 0.96 12.04
C GLN A 224 -25.19 0.17 12.54
N ILE A 225 -24.96 -0.92 13.28
CA ILE A 225 -26.03 -1.85 13.68
C ILE A 225 -27.04 -1.18 14.61
N ASP A 226 -26.57 -0.29 15.50
CA ASP A 226 -27.41 0.50 16.41
C ASP A 226 -28.49 1.29 15.65
N ASP A 227 -28.11 2.04 14.63
CA ASP A 227 -29.05 2.84 13.84
C ASP A 227 -29.96 2.00 12.94
N ILE A 228 -29.44 0.91 12.39
CA ILE A 228 -30.22 -0.02 11.55
C ILE A 228 -31.34 -0.64 12.37
N LEU A 229 -31.03 -1.03 13.61
CA LEU A 229 -31.98 -1.60 14.57
C LEU A 229 -32.80 -0.54 15.32
N GLY A 230 -32.39 0.73 15.29
CA GLY A 230 -33.04 1.82 16.02
C GLY A 230 -32.85 1.75 17.54
N ILE A 231 -31.71 1.22 18.00
CA ILE A 231 -31.38 1.05 19.42
C ILE A 231 -30.23 1.97 19.84
N ASN A 232 -30.27 2.44 21.08
CA ASN A 232 -29.25 3.34 21.63
C ASN A 232 -28.14 2.53 22.31
N ILE A 233 -27.02 2.39 21.61
CA ILE A 233 -25.82 1.71 22.13
C ILE A 233 -24.76 2.76 22.50
N PRO A 234 -24.19 2.69 23.73
CA PRO A 234 -23.08 3.57 24.08
C PRO A 234 -21.88 3.31 23.16
N ARG A 235 -21.14 4.37 22.85
CA ARG A 235 -19.87 4.28 22.11
C ARG A 235 -18.81 3.70 23.05
N ILE A 236 -18.08 2.69 22.57
CA ILE A 236 -17.08 1.95 23.34
C ILE A 236 -15.78 1.99 22.54
N SER A 237 -14.72 2.48 23.18
CA SER A 237 -13.37 2.53 22.63
C SER A 237 -12.49 1.44 23.27
N GLY A 238 -11.34 1.14 22.65
CA GLY A 238 -10.31 0.30 23.26
C GLY A 238 -10.33 -1.18 22.83
N PHE A 239 -9.50 -1.98 23.52
CA PHE A 239 -9.19 -3.34 23.11
C PHE A 239 -10.42 -4.26 23.15
N GLY A 240 -10.75 -4.87 22.01
CA GLY A 240 -11.91 -5.76 21.89
C GLY A 240 -13.26 -5.05 21.91
N ASN A 241 -13.31 -3.73 21.66
CA ASN A 241 -14.55 -2.93 21.60
C ASN A 241 -15.66 -3.57 20.75
N ILE A 242 -15.31 -4.22 19.62
CA ILE A 242 -16.25 -4.95 18.75
C ILE A 242 -17.00 -6.03 19.52
N ILE A 243 -16.30 -6.79 20.36
CA ILE A 243 -16.88 -7.91 21.11
C ILE A 243 -17.87 -7.36 22.14
N TYR A 244 -17.47 -6.33 22.88
CA TYR A 244 -18.35 -5.65 23.84
C TYR A 244 -19.58 -5.06 23.15
N LYS A 245 -19.39 -4.39 22.00
CA LYS A 245 -20.51 -3.83 21.22
C LYS A 245 -21.46 -4.92 20.75
N LEU A 246 -20.95 -6.05 20.23
CA LEU A 246 -21.78 -7.20 19.84
C LEU A 246 -22.59 -7.77 21.03
N ILE A 247 -21.99 -7.89 22.22
CA ILE A 247 -22.70 -8.37 23.42
C ILE A 247 -23.82 -7.40 23.83
N ILE A 248 -23.63 -6.09 23.68
CA ILE A 248 -24.67 -5.11 24.02
C ILE A 248 -25.78 -5.12 22.96
N VAL A 249 -25.43 -5.24 21.68
CA VAL A 249 -26.41 -5.40 20.59
C VAL A 249 -27.30 -6.61 20.85
N THR A 250 -26.73 -7.77 21.20
CA THR A 250 -27.51 -8.99 21.47
C THR A 250 -28.41 -8.84 22.69
N LYS A 251 -27.99 -8.10 23.71
CA LYS A 251 -28.82 -7.78 24.88
C LYS A 251 -29.96 -6.81 24.56
N GLN A 252 -29.74 -5.83 23.69
CA GLN A 252 -30.74 -4.82 23.32
C GLN A 252 -31.66 -5.25 22.17
N ILE A 253 -31.53 -6.47 21.65
CA ILE A 253 -32.30 -6.96 20.50
C ILE A 253 -33.83 -6.94 20.71
N VAL A 254 -34.29 -6.94 21.96
CA VAL A 254 -35.71 -6.85 22.32
C VAL A 254 -36.28 -5.45 22.08
N ASN A 255 -35.44 -4.41 22.10
CA ASN A 255 -35.85 -3.01 21.97
C ASN A 255 -35.74 -2.48 20.53
N VAL A 256 -35.70 -3.38 19.54
CA VAL A 256 -35.56 -3.02 18.13
C VAL A 256 -36.79 -2.24 17.65
N ASN A 257 -36.56 -1.14 16.94
CA ASN A 257 -37.61 -0.40 16.28
C ASN A 257 -37.92 -1.05 14.93
N PHE A 258 -39.11 -1.63 14.79
CA PHE A 258 -39.50 -2.32 13.56
C PHE A 258 -39.54 -1.41 12.33
N ILE A 259 -39.88 -0.13 12.50
CA ILE A 259 -39.95 0.82 11.39
C ILE A 259 -38.54 1.14 10.86
N THR A 260 -37.54 1.30 11.75
CA THR A 260 -36.15 1.54 11.33
C THR A 260 -35.55 0.30 10.67
N LEU A 261 -35.83 -0.89 11.21
CA LEU A 261 -35.40 -2.15 10.63
C LEU A 261 -36.00 -2.37 9.24
N LEU A 262 -37.30 -2.15 9.06
CA LEU A 262 -37.96 -2.30 7.76
C LEU A 262 -37.42 -1.28 6.75
N SER A 263 -37.23 -0.03 7.17
CA SER A 263 -36.69 1.05 6.33
C SER A 263 -35.25 0.76 5.89
N SER A 264 -34.42 0.20 6.77
CA SER A 264 -33.03 -0.17 6.46
C SER A 264 -32.96 -1.37 5.50
N ILE A 265 -33.75 -2.42 5.73
CA ILE A 265 -33.87 -3.56 4.82
C ILE A 265 -34.33 -3.09 3.44
N PHE A 266 -35.39 -2.27 3.37
CA PHE A 266 -35.88 -1.71 2.12
C PHE A 266 -34.80 -0.89 1.40
N THR A 267 -34.06 -0.06 2.13
CA THR A 267 -32.95 0.75 1.59
C THR A 267 -31.85 -0.13 1.00
N ILE A 268 -31.42 -1.17 1.72
CA ILE A 268 -30.37 -2.09 1.24
C ILE A 268 -30.84 -2.83 -0.03
N ILE A 269 -32.09 -3.30 -0.04
CA ILE A 269 -32.69 -3.96 -1.22
C ILE A 269 -32.77 -2.99 -2.40
N PHE A 270 -33.25 -1.76 -2.18
CA PHE A 270 -33.33 -0.72 -3.19
C PHE A 270 -31.96 -0.42 -3.81
N LEU A 271 -30.93 -0.22 -2.96
CA LEU A 271 -29.56 0.02 -3.41
C LEU A 271 -29.00 -1.19 -4.18
N TRP A 272 -29.27 -2.41 -3.72
CA TRP A 272 -28.84 -3.64 -4.39
C TRP A 272 -29.49 -3.80 -5.77
N ILE A 273 -30.80 -3.60 -5.88
CA ILE A 273 -31.54 -3.64 -7.15
C ILE A 273 -31.02 -2.55 -8.10
N GLY A 274 -30.88 -1.33 -7.59
CA GLY A 274 -30.38 -0.19 -8.36
C GLY A 274 -29.00 -0.45 -8.96
N ASN A 275 -28.07 -0.97 -8.16
CA ASN A 275 -26.70 -1.19 -8.60
C ASN A 275 -26.52 -2.43 -9.49
N ASN A 276 -27.21 -3.53 -9.19
CA ASN A 276 -27.00 -4.80 -9.89
C ASN A 276 -27.90 -5.00 -11.11
N PHE A 277 -29.12 -4.45 -11.13
CA PHE A 277 -30.07 -4.65 -12.23
C PHE A 277 -30.31 -3.38 -13.04
N ILE A 278 -30.67 -2.26 -12.39
CA ILE A 278 -31.04 -1.03 -13.08
C ILE A 278 -29.82 -0.39 -13.75
N THR A 279 -28.69 -0.30 -13.04
CA THR A 279 -27.48 0.34 -13.59
C THR A 279 -26.97 -0.36 -14.85
N PRO A 280 -26.80 -1.70 -14.89
CA PRO A 280 -26.41 -2.39 -16.12
C PRO A 280 -27.45 -2.28 -17.23
N TYR A 281 -28.75 -2.36 -16.90
CA TYR A 281 -29.83 -2.23 -17.88
C TYR A 281 -29.82 -0.86 -18.57
N VAL A 282 -29.73 0.22 -17.79
CA VAL A 282 -29.70 1.59 -18.31
C VAL A 282 -28.43 1.84 -19.12
N LYS A 283 -27.26 1.38 -18.63
CA LYS A 283 -26.00 1.49 -19.38
C LYS A 283 -26.07 0.78 -20.73
N ARG A 284 -26.72 -0.39 -20.80
CA ARG A 284 -26.90 -1.11 -22.08
C ARG A 284 -27.81 -0.37 -23.05
N LYS A 285 -28.86 0.30 -22.56
CA LYS A 285 -29.87 0.94 -23.42
C LYS A 285 -29.48 2.36 -23.87
N ILE A 286 -28.88 3.15 -22.99
CA ILE A 286 -28.63 4.59 -23.24
C ILE A 286 -27.13 4.87 -23.50
N ASN A 287 -26.25 3.87 -23.31
CA ASN A 287 -24.78 4.00 -23.45
C ASN A 287 -24.18 5.23 -22.71
N THR A 288 -24.83 5.63 -21.62
CA THR A 288 -24.44 6.80 -20.83
C THR A 288 -23.31 6.48 -19.88
N LYS A 289 -22.35 7.40 -19.75
CA LYS A 289 -21.29 7.36 -18.73
C LYS A 289 -21.75 7.76 -17.33
N ILE A 290 -22.96 8.29 -17.21
CA ILE A 290 -23.55 8.78 -15.95
C ILE A 290 -23.91 7.59 -15.05
N ILE A 291 -23.57 7.69 -13.76
CA ILE A 291 -23.98 6.73 -12.73
C ILE A 291 -25.23 7.26 -12.06
N ILE A 292 -26.26 6.42 -11.98
CA ILE A 292 -27.52 6.76 -11.30
C ILE A 292 -27.26 6.73 -9.79
N PRO A 293 -27.49 7.83 -9.06
CA PRO A 293 -27.17 7.93 -7.64
C PRO A 293 -28.31 7.43 -6.77
N PHE A 294 -28.46 6.10 -6.67
CA PHE A 294 -29.51 5.48 -5.86
C PHE A 294 -29.43 5.91 -4.39
N GLU A 295 -28.23 6.21 -3.87
CA GLU A 295 -28.04 6.73 -2.51
C GLU A 295 -28.71 8.09 -2.30
N MET A 296 -28.64 9.01 -3.27
CA MET A 296 -29.34 10.30 -3.16
C MET A 296 -30.85 10.15 -3.37
N ILE A 297 -31.27 9.29 -4.32
CA ILE A 297 -32.69 9.07 -4.60
C ILE A 297 -33.39 8.52 -3.34
N ILE A 298 -32.81 7.51 -2.69
CA ILE A 298 -33.40 6.92 -1.48
C ILE A 298 -33.42 7.91 -0.32
N MET A 299 -32.38 8.77 -0.19
CA MET A 299 -32.39 9.85 0.79
C MET A 299 -33.56 10.82 0.57
N PHE A 300 -33.78 11.30 -0.66
CA PHE A 300 -34.88 12.21 -0.95
C PHE A 300 -36.25 11.57 -0.69
N ILE A 301 -36.43 10.31 -1.09
CA ILE A 301 -37.65 9.56 -0.81
C ILE A 301 -37.92 9.52 0.70
N PHE A 302 -36.92 9.18 1.51
CA PHE A 302 -37.10 9.10 2.96
C PHE A 302 -37.19 10.46 3.67
N ILE A 303 -36.62 11.53 3.10
CA ILE A 303 -36.86 12.90 3.59
C ILE A 303 -38.35 13.24 3.44
N ILE A 304 -38.91 13.00 2.26
CA ILE A 304 -40.34 13.27 1.98
C ILE A 304 -41.24 12.40 2.86
N LEU A 305 -40.96 11.10 2.95
CA LEU A 305 -41.71 10.18 3.82
C LEU A 305 -41.61 10.59 5.30
N SER A 306 -40.42 10.96 5.76
CA SER A 306 -40.19 11.38 7.14
C SER A 306 -40.93 12.66 7.49
N GLN A 307 -40.98 13.62 6.55
CA GLN A 307 -41.74 14.86 6.71
C GLN A 307 -43.25 14.60 6.71
N PHE A 308 -43.75 13.75 5.80
CA PHE A 308 -45.18 13.47 5.66
C PHE A 308 -45.73 12.63 6.81
N PHE A 309 -45.05 11.55 7.19
CA PHE A 309 -45.48 10.65 8.26
C PHE A 309 -44.97 11.04 9.65
N LYS A 310 -44.17 12.10 9.75
CA LYS A 310 -43.51 12.57 10.98
C LYS A 310 -42.83 11.41 11.72
N LEU A 311 -41.95 10.68 11.02
CA LEU A 311 -41.38 9.42 11.51
C LEU A 311 -40.70 9.53 12.88
N ASN A 312 -40.04 10.65 13.16
CA ASN A 312 -39.44 10.89 14.48
C ASN A 312 -40.49 10.95 15.60
N HIS A 313 -41.50 11.80 15.43
CA HIS A 313 -42.54 12.00 16.44
C HIS A 313 -43.42 10.76 16.63
N ASN A 314 -43.84 10.13 15.53
CA ASN A 314 -44.84 9.06 15.58
C ASN A 314 -44.25 7.66 15.83
N PHE A 315 -43.02 7.42 15.37
CA PHE A 315 -42.42 6.09 15.39
C PHE A 315 -41.05 6.06 16.08
N ASN A 316 -40.65 7.14 16.76
CA ASN A 316 -39.35 7.26 17.45
C ASN A 316 -38.15 6.88 16.54
N VAL A 317 -38.24 7.25 15.26
CA VAL A 317 -37.17 7.04 14.29
C VAL A 317 -36.15 8.16 14.44
N GLY A 318 -34.90 7.81 14.78
CA GLY A 318 -33.82 8.80 14.89
C GLY A 318 -33.60 9.55 13.56
N ILE A 319 -33.59 10.88 13.61
CA ILE A 319 -33.36 11.77 12.48
C ILE A 319 -32.05 12.56 12.64
N VAL A 320 -31.57 13.15 11.55
CA VAL A 320 -30.33 13.97 11.53
C VAL A 320 -30.42 15.19 12.44
N GLY A 321 -31.57 15.88 12.49
CA GLY A 321 -31.73 17.11 13.26
C GLY A 321 -31.21 18.36 12.53
N GLU A 322 -30.96 19.45 13.24
CA GLU A 322 -30.59 20.73 12.62
C GLU A 322 -29.33 20.64 11.77
N VAL A 323 -29.45 21.05 10.51
CA VAL A 323 -28.36 21.21 9.56
C VAL A 323 -28.32 22.67 9.14
N SER A 324 -27.25 23.37 9.49
CA SER A 324 -27.08 24.79 9.14
C SER A 324 -27.00 24.97 7.62
N ASN A 325 -27.65 26.00 7.10
CA ASN A 325 -27.59 26.44 5.70
C ASN A 325 -26.49 27.50 5.44
N SER A 326 -25.55 27.67 6.37
CA SER A 326 -24.46 28.63 6.25
C SER A 326 -23.22 28.01 5.62
N LEU A 327 -22.39 28.85 5.01
CA LEU A 327 -21.00 28.49 4.70
C LEU A 327 -20.24 28.14 5.99
N PRO A 328 -19.20 27.29 5.90
CA PRO A 328 -18.38 26.97 7.05
C PRO A 328 -17.73 28.25 7.60
N LYS A 329 -17.96 28.54 8.88
CA LYS A 329 -17.39 29.71 9.55
C LYS A 329 -15.91 29.46 9.82
N ALA A 330 -15.09 30.51 9.65
CA ALA A 330 -13.70 30.44 10.01
C ALA A 330 -13.54 30.45 11.54
N GLU A 331 -12.93 29.41 12.10
CA GLU A 331 -12.61 29.29 13.53
C GLU A 331 -11.23 28.62 13.67
N LEU A 332 -10.43 29.12 14.61
CA LEU A 332 -9.11 28.57 14.87
C LEU A 332 -9.21 27.22 15.60
N PRO A 333 -8.40 26.21 15.22
CA PRO A 333 -8.32 24.97 15.98
C PRO A 333 -7.81 25.25 17.40
N ASN A 334 -8.36 24.53 18.38
CA ASN A 334 -7.91 24.65 19.77
C ASN A 334 -6.57 23.93 19.94
N PHE A 335 -5.48 24.68 19.86
CA PHE A 335 -4.11 24.17 19.92
C PHE A 335 -3.76 23.49 21.26
N LYS A 336 -4.52 23.73 22.35
CA LYS A 336 -4.29 23.08 23.65
C LYS A 336 -4.54 21.58 23.63
N ILE A 337 -5.33 21.09 22.66
CA ILE A 337 -5.66 19.66 22.49
C ILE A 337 -4.54 18.89 21.78
N ILE A 338 -3.63 19.58 21.05
CA ILE A 338 -2.60 18.94 20.21
C ILE A 338 -1.79 17.86 20.92
N PRO A 339 -1.28 18.06 22.16
CA PRO A 339 -0.48 17.05 22.85
C PRO A 339 -1.21 15.72 23.02
N ASP A 340 -2.53 15.75 23.18
CA ASP A 340 -3.34 14.56 23.43
C ASP A 340 -3.73 13.82 22.15
N VAL A 341 -3.69 14.49 20.99
CA VAL A 341 -4.06 13.90 19.69
C VAL A 341 -2.85 13.55 18.81
N ILE A 342 -1.63 13.91 19.21
CA ILE A 342 -0.44 13.81 18.34
C ILE A 342 -0.12 12.38 17.90
N VAL A 343 -0.23 11.40 18.80
CA VAL A 343 0.06 9.99 18.49
C VAL A 343 -0.93 9.45 17.47
N ASN A 344 -2.22 9.70 17.67
CA ASN A 344 -3.26 9.29 16.73
C ASN A 344 -3.13 10.06 15.41
N GLY A 345 -2.75 11.34 15.47
CA GLY A 345 -2.45 12.16 14.29
C GLY A 345 -1.31 11.59 13.44
N ILE A 346 -0.23 11.08 14.06
CA ILE A 346 0.87 10.40 13.34
C ILE A 346 0.32 9.18 12.61
N MET A 347 -0.44 8.32 13.30
CA MET A 347 -0.99 7.10 12.71
C MET A 347 -1.91 7.41 11.53
N ILE A 348 -2.86 8.33 11.70
CA ILE A 348 -3.80 8.74 10.65
C ILE A 348 -3.04 9.37 9.46
N SER A 349 -2.01 10.19 9.72
CA SER A 349 -1.21 10.81 8.66
C SER A 349 -0.48 9.78 7.78
N ILE A 350 0.07 8.71 8.38
CA ILE A 350 0.76 7.65 7.63
C ILE A 350 -0.24 6.94 6.71
N VAL A 351 -1.46 6.65 7.20
CA VAL A 351 -2.52 6.05 6.39
C VAL A 351 -2.94 6.96 5.24
N ILE A 352 -3.23 8.24 5.53
CA ILE A 352 -3.64 9.22 4.52
C ILE A 352 -2.56 9.32 3.43
N MET A 353 -1.30 9.49 3.82
CA MET A 353 -0.18 9.61 2.89
C MET A 353 -0.01 8.37 2.02
N THR A 354 -0.06 7.18 2.63
CA THR A 354 0.15 5.91 1.93
C THR A 354 -0.95 5.68 0.91
N ILE A 355 -2.21 5.84 1.29
CA ILE A 355 -3.35 5.66 0.40
C ILE A 355 -3.34 6.72 -0.71
N HIS A 356 -3.02 7.97 -0.37
CA HIS A 356 -2.94 9.05 -1.35
C HIS A 356 -1.87 8.79 -2.41
N LEU A 357 -0.64 8.47 -2.01
CA LEU A 357 0.45 8.22 -2.96
C LEU A 357 0.27 6.91 -3.75
N SER A 358 -0.16 5.82 -3.11
CA SER A 358 -0.38 4.55 -3.81
C SER A 358 -1.47 4.69 -4.88
N MET A 359 -2.58 5.35 -4.55
CA MET A 359 -3.70 5.51 -5.47
C MET A 359 -3.41 6.52 -6.59
N THR A 360 -2.82 7.68 -6.27
CA THR A 360 -2.48 8.67 -7.31
C THR A 360 -1.45 8.13 -8.29
N LYS A 361 -0.44 7.38 -7.81
CA LYS A 361 0.52 6.69 -8.68
C LYS A 361 -0.16 5.62 -9.53
N MET A 362 -0.99 4.76 -8.92
CA MET A 362 -1.75 3.72 -9.64
C MET A 362 -2.60 4.33 -10.76
N LEU A 363 -3.31 5.43 -10.49
CA LEU A 363 -4.14 6.12 -11.49
C LEU A 363 -3.32 6.75 -12.60
N ALA A 364 -2.20 7.41 -12.26
CA ALA A 364 -1.34 8.04 -13.24
C ALA A 364 -0.70 7.02 -14.20
N THR A 365 -0.30 5.86 -13.68
CA THR A 365 0.18 4.74 -14.50
C THR A 365 -0.96 4.14 -15.34
N ASN A 366 -2.12 3.84 -14.74
CA ASN A 366 -3.25 3.23 -15.46
C ASN A 366 -3.83 4.14 -16.56
N MET A 367 -3.75 5.46 -16.38
CA MET A 367 -4.31 6.46 -17.31
C MET A 367 -3.23 7.18 -18.13
N ASN A 368 -1.99 6.68 -18.12
CA ASN A 368 -0.86 7.17 -18.92
C ASN A 368 -0.50 8.66 -18.76
N TYR A 369 -0.55 9.19 -17.53
CA TYR A 369 -0.09 10.56 -17.20
C TYR A 369 1.00 10.58 -16.11
N GLU A 370 1.72 9.48 -15.89
CA GLU A 370 2.76 9.35 -14.84
C GLU A 370 3.83 10.45 -14.90
N LYS A 371 4.22 10.91 -16.10
CA LYS A 371 5.20 12.00 -16.27
C LYS A 371 4.72 13.34 -15.71
N GLU A 372 3.41 13.53 -15.60
CA GLU A 372 2.81 14.78 -15.09
C GLU A 372 2.58 14.73 -13.58
N LEU A 373 2.43 13.53 -13.01
CA LEU A 373 2.21 13.34 -11.59
C LEU A 373 3.48 13.68 -10.82
N LYS A 374 3.41 14.69 -9.95
CA LYS A 374 4.52 15.05 -9.07
C LYS A 374 4.24 14.52 -7.66
N SER A 375 4.71 13.31 -7.34
CA SER A 375 4.45 12.69 -6.03
C SER A 375 4.89 13.55 -4.84
N GLY A 376 5.94 14.37 -4.99
CA GLY A 376 6.33 15.31 -3.94
C GLY A 376 5.29 16.44 -3.74
N GLN A 377 4.72 16.95 -4.82
CA GLN A 377 3.68 17.97 -4.78
C GLN A 377 2.37 17.41 -4.22
N GLU A 378 2.04 16.14 -4.49
CA GLU A 378 0.87 15.48 -3.90
C GLU A 378 0.90 15.47 -2.37
N LEU A 379 2.07 15.30 -1.77
CA LEU A 379 2.24 15.36 -0.32
C LEU A 379 1.99 16.77 0.21
N TYR A 380 2.53 17.80 -0.45
CA TYR A 380 2.21 19.19 -0.11
C TYR A 380 0.73 19.50 -0.30
N ALA A 381 0.11 18.98 -1.36
CA ALA A 381 -1.30 19.20 -1.66
C ALA A 381 -2.21 18.69 -0.56
N ILE A 382 -2.03 17.44 -0.12
CA ILE A 382 -2.83 16.88 0.97
C ILE A 382 -2.54 17.60 2.30
N SER A 383 -1.28 17.99 2.56
CA SER A 383 -0.89 18.74 3.76
C SER A 383 -1.58 20.10 3.83
N PHE A 384 -1.50 20.91 2.76
CA PHE A 384 -2.13 22.22 2.70
C PHE A 384 -3.66 22.11 2.70
N THR A 385 -4.22 21.11 2.04
CA THR A 385 -5.67 20.84 2.08
C THR A 385 -6.12 20.61 3.53
N SER A 386 -5.43 19.76 4.29
CA SER A 386 -5.78 19.51 5.69
C SER A 386 -5.58 20.75 6.58
N ILE A 387 -4.41 21.43 6.50
CA ILE A 387 -4.14 22.63 7.30
C ILE A 387 -5.16 23.74 7.01
N ILE A 388 -5.36 24.11 5.74
CA ILE A 388 -6.26 25.22 5.38
C ILE A 388 -7.70 24.86 5.72
N SER A 389 -8.13 23.61 5.48
CA SER A 389 -9.49 23.19 5.85
C SER A 389 -9.74 23.24 7.35
N SER A 390 -8.71 23.00 8.18
CA SER A 390 -8.85 23.01 9.65
C SER A 390 -9.24 24.37 10.24
N PHE A 391 -9.15 25.47 9.48
CA PHE A 391 -9.64 26.77 9.90
C PHE A 391 -11.16 26.92 9.74
N PHE A 392 -11.89 25.89 9.30
CA PHE A 392 -13.31 25.96 8.93
C PHE A 392 -14.18 24.92 9.64
N LEU A 393 -13.77 24.49 10.85
CA LEU A 393 -14.44 23.45 11.65
C LEU A 393 -14.75 22.18 10.85
N VAL A 394 -13.76 21.32 10.71
CA VAL A 394 -13.86 20.10 9.90
C VAL A 394 -13.21 18.92 10.59
N TYR A 395 -13.45 17.73 10.07
CA TYR A 395 -12.67 16.54 10.43
C TYR A 395 -11.75 16.15 9.25
N PRO A 396 -10.77 15.25 9.47
CA PRO A 396 -9.72 15.00 8.49
C PRO A 396 -10.26 14.53 7.14
N ASN A 397 -9.76 15.16 6.06
CA ASN A 397 -10.05 14.77 4.68
C ASN A 397 -9.02 13.78 4.14
N ALA A 398 -9.45 12.95 3.18
CA ALA A 398 -8.57 12.00 2.50
C ALA A 398 -9.10 11.64 1.10
N LEU A 399 -8.26 10.93 0.34
CA LEU A 399 -8.61 10.39 -0.96
C LEU A 399 -9.51 9.16 -0.83
N ALA A 400 -10.69 9.18 -1.45
CA ALA A 400 -11.60 8.03 -1.49
C ALA A 400 -11.38 7.19 -2.75
N LEU A 401 -11.03 5.92 -2.59
CA LEU A 401 -10.83 4.98 -3.70
C LEU A 401 -12.12 4.81 -4.53
N GLY A 402 -13.24 4.55 -3.86
CA GLY A 402 -14.53 4.33 -4.52
C GLY A 402 -15.01 5.54 -5.34
N ARG A 403 -14.95 6.75 -4.77
CA ARG A 403 -15.34 7.98 -5.48
C ARG A 403 -14.40 8.31 -6.63
N THR A 404 -13.10 8.14 -6.42
CA THR A 404 -12.10 8.36 -7.47
C THR A 404 -12.34 7.44 -8.67
N MET A 405 -12.69 6.18 -8.45
CA MET A 405 -13.06 5.28 -9.55
C MET A 405 -14.36 5.70 -10.25
N VAL A 406 -15.32 6.24 -9.51
CA VAL A 406 -16.55 6.81 -10.10
C VAL A 406 -16.21 8.02 -10.97
N LEU A 407 -15.37 8.94 -10.50
CA LEU A 407 -14.87 10.09 -11.26
C LEU A 407 -14.21 9.62 -12.58
N VAL A 408 -13.31 8.63 -12.51
CA VAL A 408 -12.66 8.07 -13.71
C VAL A 408 -13.69 7.43 -14.65
N SER A 409 -14.58 6.60 -14.13
CA SER A 409 -15.57 5.87 -14.94
C SER A 409 -16.65 6.75 -15.57
N SER A 410 -16.97 7.89 -14.94
CA SER A 410 -17.88 8.91 -15.48
C SER A 410 -17.23 9.76 -16.58
N GLY A 411 -15.92 9.59 -16.81
CA GLY A 411 -15.20 10.19 -17.92
C GLY A 411 -14.43 11.46 -17.58
N GLY A 412 -14.27 11.78 -16.29
CA GLY A 412 -13.46 12.93 -15.86
C GLY A 412 -12.06 12.88 -16.46
N LYS A 413 -11.57 14.02 -16.94
CA LYS A 413 -10.31 14.18 -17.69
C LYS A 413 -9.29 15.02 -16.96
N THR A 414 -9.74 16.00 -16.18
CA THR A 414 -8.85 16.97 -15.50
C THR A 414 -9.31 17.25 -14.07
N GLN A 415 -8.47 17.97 -13.33
CA GLN A 415 -8.78 18.44 -11.98
C GLN A 415 -10.04 19.32 -11.90
N MET A 416 -10.56 19.87 -13.02
CA MET A 416 -11.81 20.64 -13.03
C MET A 416 -13.02 19.85 -12.52
N THR A 417 -12.97 18.51 -12.51
CA THR A 417 -13.99 17.69 -11.85
C THR A 417 -14.18 18.08 -10.38
N ASN A 418 -13.10 18.47 -9.69
CA ASN A 418 -13.13 18.88 -8.29
C ASN A 418 -13.81 20.24 -8.12
N PHE A 419 -13.65 21.16 -9.08
CA PHE A 419 -14.39 22.42 -9.10
C PHE A 419 -15.89 22.17 -9.18
N PHE A 420 -16.35 21.39 -10.17
CA PHE A 420 -17.77 21.08 -10.33
C PHE A 420 -18.35 20.31 -9.14
N SER A 421 -17.58 19.39 -8.56
CA SER A 421 -17.97 18.69 -7.34
C SER A 421 -18.13 19.65 -6.15
N ALA A 422 -17.19 20.57 -5.96
CA ALA A 422 -17.26 21.57 -4.89
C ALA A 422 -18.43 22.56 -5.12
N SER A 423 -18.65 23.03 -6.35
CA SER A 423 -19.79 23.90 -6.68
C SER A 423 -21.13 23.21 -6.42
N PHE A 424 -21.26 21.93 -6.75
CA PHE A 424 -22.46 21.16 -6.42
C PHE A 424 -22.67 21.02 -4.92
N LEU A 425 -21.61 20.73 -4.16
CA LEU A 425 -21.71 20.62 -2.71
C LEU A 425 -22.05 21.96 -2.05
N LEU A 426 -21.53 23.06 -2.57
CA LEU A 426 -21.92 24.40 -2.15
C LEU A 426 -23.42 24.63 -2.36
N PHE A 427 -23.95 24.28 -3.54
CA PHE A 427 -25.38 24.33 -3.82
C PHE A 427 -26.19 23.47 -2.83
N VAL A 428 -25.76 22.24 -2.56
CA VAL A 428 -26.43 21.34 -1.61
C VAL A 428 -26.44 21.93 -0.20
N ILE A 429 -25.33 22.50 0.27
CA ILE A 429 -25.25 23.12 1.61
C ILE A 429 -26.25 24.29 1.72
N LEU A 430 -26.29 25.17 0.72
CA LEU A 430 -27.11 26.38 0.77
C LEU A 430 -28.61 26.10 0.54
N VAL A 431 -28.96 25.15 -0.32
CA VAL A 431 -30.35 24.91 -0.76
C VAL A 431 -30.96 23.66 -0.12
N VAL A 432 -30.24 22.55 -0.12
CA VAL A 432 -30.75 21.24 0.35
C VAL A 432 -30.54 21.06 1.86
N GLY A 433 -29.57 21.77 2.45
CA GLY A 433 -29.20 21.70 3.87
C GLY A 433 -30.38 21.59 4.84
N PRO A 434 -31.33 22.55 4.84
CA PRO A 434 -32.49 22.54 5.74
C PRO A 434 -33.38 21.30 5.61
N TYR A 435 -33.53 20.75 4.41
CA TYR A 435 -34.37 19.58 4.16
C TYR A 435 -33.77 18.29 4.73
N LEU A 436 -32.45 18.27 4.98
CA LEU A 436 -31.79 17.12 5.61
C LEU A 436 -32.22 16.92 7.07
N TYR A 437 -32.88 17.89 7.69
CA TYR A 437 -33.42 17.77 9.06
C TYR A 437 -34.25 16.50 9.26
N HIS A 438 -35.12 16.21 8.29
CA HIS A 438 -36.04 15.07 8.35
C HIS A 438 -35.39 13.73 7.97
N LEU A 439 -34.13 13.70 7.54
CA LEU A 439 -33.50 12.47 7.05
C LEU A 439 -33.34 11.44 8.20
N PRO A 440 -33.87 10.21 8.06
CA PRO A 440 -33.67 9.18 9.08
C PRO A 440 -32.24 8.65 9.12
N MET A 441 -31.70 8.45 10.33
CA MET A 441 -30.35 7.96 10.57
C MET A 441 -30.12 6.54 10.01
N CYS A 442 -31.12 5.67 10.10
CA CYS A 442 -31.03 4.29 9.60
C CYS A 442 -30.74 4.22 8.09
N ILE A 443 -31.15 5.23 7.31
CA ILE A 443 -30.88 5.32 5.87
C ILE A 443 -29.40 5.59 5.61
N LEU A 444 -28.79 6.50 6.38
CA LEU A 444 -27.36 6.80 6.31
C LEU A 444 -26.52 5.56 6.65
N SER A 445 -26.90 4.87 7.73
CA SER A 445 -26.20 3.66 8.19
C SER A 445 -26.35 2.51 7.18
N SER A 446 -27.52 2.39 6.53
CA SER A 446 -27.73 1.45 5.43
C SER A 446 -26.88 1.76 4.20
N ILE A 447 -26.73 3.04 3.84
CA ILE A 447 -25.84 3.48 2.75
C ILE A 447 -24.38 3.14 3.07
N ILE A 448 -23.94 3.39 4.31
CA ILE A 448 -22.60 3.00 4.76
C ILE A 448 -22.41 1.49 4.60
N VAL A 449 -23.30 0.68 5.16
CA VAL A 449 -23.22 -0.79 5.07
C VAL A 449 -23.17 -1.27 3.62
N PHE A 450 -24.01 -0.72 2.74
CA PHE A 450 -24.00 -1.07 1.33
C PHE A 450 -22.67 -0.72 0.64
N ALA A 451 -22.06 0.42 0.99
CA ALA A 451 -20.76 0.83 0.44
C ALA A 451 -19.60 -0.11 0.85
N LEU A 452 -19.68 -0.74 2.03
CA LEU A 452 -18.66 -1.67 2.54
C LEU A 452 -18.53 -2.96 1.72
N ARG A 453 -19.52 -3.32 0.89
CA ARG A 453 -19.53 -4.57 0.10
C ARG A 453 -18.24 -4.79 -0.71
N ARG A 454 -17.64 -3.71 -1.24
CA ARG A 454 -16.40 -3.76 -2.02
C ARG A 454 -15.18 -4.07 -1.14
N MET A 455 -15.16 -3.55 0.09
CA MET A 455 -14.10 -3.82 1.05
C MET A 455 -14.16 -5.28 1.51
N PHE A 456 -15.36 -5.80 1.82
CA PHE A 456 -15.54 -7.21 2.15
C PHE A 456 -15.20 -8.16 1.00
N LYS A 457 -15.38 -7.74 -0.26
CA LYS A 457 -14.95 -8.55 -1.41
C LYS A 457 -13.45 -8.87 -1.42
N ASN A 458 -12.62 -8.06 -0.74
CA ASN A 458 -11.18 -8.33 -0.60
C ASN A 458 -10.87 -9.60 0.18
N ILE A 459 -11.76 -10.06 1.07
CA ILE A 459 -11.59 -11.31 1.83
C ILE A 459 -11.41 -12.49 0.86
N PHE A 460 -12.18 -12.52 -0.24
CA PHE A 460 -12.08 -13.58 -1.23
C PHE A 460 -10.78 -13.56 -2.05
N MET A 461 -10.02 -12.46 -2.02
CA MET A 461 -8.71 -12.38 -2.70
C MET A 461 -7.58 -13.02 -1.90
N ILE A 462 -7.78 -13.33 -0.61
CA ILE A 462 -6.74 -13.84 0.28
C ILE A 462 -6.06 -15.11 -0.26
N LYS A 463 -6.84 -16.02 -0.85
CA LYS A 463 -6.33 -17.27 -1.42
C LYS A 463 -5.32 -17.00 -2.53
N LYS A 464 -5.60 -16.02 -3.38
CA LYS A 464 -4.70 -15.61 -4.47
C LYS A 464 -3.41 -14.99 -3.94
N VAL A 465 -3.51 -14.13 -2.92
CA VAL A 465 -2.34 -13.53 -2.27
C VAL A 465 -1.46 -14.61 -1.61
N TRP A 466 -2.08 -15.54 -0.88
CA TRP A 466 -1.37 -16.64 -0.21
C TRP A 466 -0.63 -17.56 -1.17
N LEU A 467 -1.25 -17.87 -2.32
CA LEU A 467 -0.62 -18.69 -3.37
C LEU A 467 0.56 -17.99 -4.04
N SER A 468 0.51 -16.66 -4.17
CA SER A 468 1.62 -15.88 -4.73
C SER A 468 2.80 -15.77 -3.76
N SER A 469 2.52 -15.48 -2.49
CA SER A 469 3.52 -15.28 -1.46
C SER A 469 2.91 -15.53 -0.10
N ARG A 470 3.40 -16.57 0.59
CA ARG A 470 2.92 -16.93 1.93
C ARG A 470 3.11 -15.78 2.91
N TYR A 471 4.23 -15.06 2.83
CA TYR A 471 4.49 -13.91 3.69
C TYR A 471 3.49 -12.76 3.44
N ASP A 472 3.15 -12.46 2.18
CA ASP A 472 2.16 -11.42 1.88
C ASP A 472 0.76 -11.84 2.33
N GLY A 473 0.44 -13.14 2.21
CA GLY A 473 -0.77 -13.72 2.79
C GLY A 473 -0.82 -13.58 4.32
N MET A 474 0.28 -13.84 5.02
CA MET A 474 0.38 -13.64 6.47
C MET A 474 0.22 -12.17 6.86
N ILE A 475 0.85 -11.24 6.15
CA ILE A 475 0.70 -9.80 6.41
C ILE A 475 -0.77 -9.39 6.30
N TRP A 476 -1.48 -9.87 5.28
CA TRP A 476 -2.91 -9.59 5.13
C TRP A 476 -3.72 -10.13 6.31
N ILE A 477 -3.49 -11.40 6.72
CA ILE A 477 -4.20 -12.04 7.83
C ILE A 477 -3.95 -11.31 9.14
N VAL A 478 -2.68 -11.08 9.48
CA VAL A 478 -2.31 -10.37 10.71
C VAL A 478 -2.95 -9.00 10.72
N SER A 479 -2.92 -8.30 9.59
CA SER A 479 -3.52 -6.97 9.51
C SER A 479 -5.04 -6.97 9.68
N PHE A 480 -5.73 -7.91 9.05
CA PHE A 480 -7.18 -8.08 9.21
C PHE A 480 -7.57 -8.44 10.65
N VAL A 481 -6.93 -9.46 11.22
CA VAL A 481 -7.25 -10.02 12.54
C VAL A 481 -6.92 -9.00 13.64
N THR A 482 -5.73 -8.40 13.63
CA THR A 482 -5.32 -7.44 14.67
C THR A 482 -6.18 -6.18 14.64
N THR A 483 -6.55 -5.69 13.45
CA THR A 483 -7.48 -4.56 13.32
C THR A 483 -8.84 -4.86 13.95
N ILE A 484 -9.38 -6.07 13.81
CA ILE A 484 -10.69 -6.44 14.39
C ILE A 484 -10.61 -6.55 15.91
N PHE A 485 -9.62 -7.27 16.44
CA PHE A 485 -9.62 -7.64 17.86
C PHE A 485 -8.96 -6.62 18.78
N THR A 486 -8.05 -5.78 18.27
CA THR A 486 -7.37 -4.77 19.11
C THR A 486 -8.17 -3.47 19.05
N ASP A 487 -7.93 -2.65 18.05
CA ASP A 487 -8.72 -1.53 17.57
C ASP A 487 -8.08 -1.12 16.24
N ILE A 488 -8.60 -0.11 15.55
CA ILE A 488 -8.03 0.35 14.28
C ILE A 488 -6.64 0.93 14.46
N VAL A 489 -6.42 1.70 15.53
CA VAL A 489 -5.11 2.35 15.79
C VAL A 489 -4.05 1.30 16.11
N TYR A 490 -4.32 0.42 17.09
CA TYR A 490 -3.36 -0.60 17.51
C TYR A 490 -3.17 -1.69 16.44
N GLY A 491 -4.24 -2.08 15.75
CA GLY A 491 -4.17 -3.05 14.66
C GLY A 491 -3.24 -2.60 13.55
N LEU A 492 -3.25 -1.30 13.22
CA LEU A 492 -2.33 -0.73 12.26
C LEU A 492 -0.87 -0.80 12.73
N ILE A 493 -0.58 -0.44 13.98
CA ILE A 493 0.79 -0.50 14.54
C ILE A 493 1.33 -1.93 14.47
N ILE A 494 0.55 -2.89 14.97
CA ILE A 494 0.94 -4.31 15.00
C ILE A 494 1.15 -4.82 13.57
N SER A 495 0.30 -4.41 12.62
CA SER A 495 0.43 -4.77 11.20
C SER A 495 1.75 -4.28 10.59
N ILE A 496 2.14 -3.03 10.86
CA ILE A 496 3.37 -2.43 10.32
C ILE A 496 4.59 -3.14 10.91
N ILE A 497 4.61 -3.34 12.23
CA ILE A 497 5.70 -4.05 12.91
C ILE A 497 5.84 -5.45 12.34
N PHE A 498 4.73 -6.17 12.16
CA PHE A 498 4.75 -7.50 11.57
C PHE A 498 5.24 -7.49 10.12
N ALA A 499 4.79 -6.54 9.29
CA ALA A 499 5.26 -6.41 7.91
C ALA A 499 6.78 -6.17 7.83
N LEU A 500 7.30 -5.27 8.67
CA LEU A 500 8.75 -5.04 8.79
C LEU A 500 9.48 -6.29 9.26
N PHE A 501 8.94 -7.01 10.25
CA PHE A 501 9.52 -8.25 10.73
C PHE A 501 9.60 -9.33 9.64
N THR A 502 8.62 -9.38 8.72
CA THR A 502 8.69 -10.33 7.59
C THR A 502 9.89 -10.09 6.67
N ILE A 503 10.44 -8.87 6.60
CA ILE A 503 11.66 -8.58 5.83
C ILE A 503 12.86 -9.33 6.40
N VAL A 504 12.95 -9.40 7.74
CA VAL A 504 14.00 -10.15 8.45
C VAL A 504 13.85 -11.65 8.16
N LEU A 505 12.62 -12.18 8.27
CA LEU A 505 12.34 -13.59 8.01
C LEU A 505 12.62 -14.01 6.55
N ARG A 506 12.39 -13.11 5.59
CA ARG A 506 12.69 -13.35 4.17
C ARG A 506 14.20 -13.35 3.91
N THR A 507 14.92 -12.41 4.51
CA THR A 507 16.38 -12.29 4.35
C THR A 507 17.14 -13.49 4.92
N GLN A 508 16.60 -14.11 5.97
CA GLN A 508 17.17 -15.32 6.59
C GLN A 508 17.07 -16.58 5.71
N LYS A 509 16.13 -16.67 4.77
CA LYS A 509 15.87 -17.88 3.98
C LYS A 509 15.96 -17.63 2.47
N PRO A 510 17.13 -17.22 1.96
CA PRO A 510 17.35 -17.11 0.52
C PRO A 510 17.25 -18.48 -0.15
N LYS A 511 16.85 -18.48 -1.42
CA LYS A 511 16.82 -19.69 -2.23
C LYS A 511 18.24 -20.06 -2.67
N TRP A 512 18.49 -21.34 -2.82
CA TRP A 512 19.74 -21.85 -3.35
C TRP A 512 19.46 -23.03 -4.29
N SER A 513 20.36 -23.26 -5.23
CA SER A 513 20.26 -24.36 -6.18
C SER A 513 21.65 -24.87 -6.54
N LEU A 514 21.76 -26.19 -6.63
CA LEU A 514 22.92 -26.84 -7.21
C LEU A 514 22.58 -27.20 -8.66
N LEU A 515 23.31 -26.59 -9.60
CA LEU A 515 23.06 -26.70 -11.03
C LEU A 515 24.13 -27.61 -11.65
N PHE A 516 23.71 -28.55 -12.49
CA PHE A 516 24.61 -29.41 -13.26
C PHE A 516 24.49 -29.07 -14.74
N PRO A 517 25.60 -29.07 -15.49
CA PRO A 517 25.53 -28.93 -16.93
C PRO A 517 24.81 -30.14 -17.50
N VAL A 518 24.06 -29.95 -18.57
CA VAL A 518 23.51 -31.02 -19.40
C VAL A 518 24.26 -31.02 -20.74
N THR A 519 24.66 -29.84 -21.19
CA THR A 519 25.57 -29.61 -22.33
C THR A 519 26.54 -28.50 -21.95
N SER A 520 27.54 -28.24 -22.80
CA SER A 520 28.50 -27.13 -22.61
C SER A 520 27.84 -25.75 -22.42
N ASN A 521 26.61 -25.57 -22.89
CA ASN A 521 25.88 -24.30 -22.87
C ASN A 521 24.65 -24.29 -21.96
N PHE A 522 24.26 -25.42 -21.36
CA PHE A 522 23.01 -25.54 -20.62
C PHE A 522 23.22 -26.16 -19.25
N ILE A 523 22.70 -25.50 -18.21
CA ILE A 523 22.84 -25.92 -16.81
C ILE A 523 21.45 -26.02 -16.19
N VAL A 524 21.12 -27.16 -15.56
CA VAL A 524 19.80 -27.45 -15.01
C VAL A 524 19.88 -27.61 -13.49
N PRO A 525 18.96 -27.03 -12.71
CA PRO A 525 18.89 -27.26 -11.28
C PRO A 525 18.57 -28.71 -10.98
N LEU A 526 19.29 -29.29 -10.01
CA LEU A 526 18.93 -30.59 -9.49
C LEU A 526 17.54 -30.49 -8.84
N THR A 527 16.57 -31.25 -9.35
CA THR A 527 15.25 -31.31 -8.72
C THR A 527 15.41 -31.83 -7.28
N SER A 528 15.10 -30.97 -6.31
CA SER A 528 15.22 -31.15 -4.84
C SER A 528 14.44 -32.34 -4.24
N LYS A 529 14.02 -33.35 -5.00
CA LYS A 529 13.52 -34.59 -4.41
C LYS A 529 14.71 -35.28 -3.72
N LYS A 530 14.84 -35.03 -2.41
CA LYS A 530 15.91 -35.49 -1.50
C LYS A 530 16.12 -37.01 -1.43
N SER A 531 15.34 -37.79 -2.16
CA SER A 531 15.50 -39.23 -2.28
C SER A 531 15.35 -39.57 -3.76
N LYS A 532 16.47 -39.53 -4.47
CA LYS A 532 16.60 -40.16 -5.78
C LYS A 532 17.17 -41.55 -5.54
N SER A 533 16.54 -42.55 -6.14
CA SER A 533 17.08 -43.92 -6.14
C SER A 533 18.51 -43.87 -6.70
N LEU A 534 19.38 -44.80 -6.29
CA LEU A 534 20.72 -44.92 -6.87
C LEU A 534 20.67 -44.95 -8.41
N GLY A 535 19.64 -45.57 -8.99
CA GLY A 535 19.41 -45.59 -10.44
C GLY A 535 19.12 -44.22 -11.07
N ASP A 536 18.41 -43.33 -10.37
CA ASP A 536 18.19 -41.95 -10.85
C ASP A 536 19.48 -41.14 -10.85
N LYS A 537 20.31 -41.32 -9.80
CA LYS A 537 21.63 -40.69 -9.72
C LYS A 537 22.54 -41.18 -10.87
N LEU A 538 22.50 -42.48 -11.17
CA LEU A 538 23.26 -43.09 -12.28
C LEU A 538 22.86 -42.47 -13.63
N ASN A 539 21.56 -42.49 -13.96
CA ASN A 539 21.04 -41.95 -15.22
C ASN A 539 21.40 -40.48 -15.45
N GLU A 540 21.47 -39.67 -14.40
CA GLU A 540 21.87 -38.26 -14.51
C GLU A 540 23.37 -38.08 -14.72
N VAL A 541 24.19 -38.87 -14.03
CA VAL A 541 25.65 -38.89 -14.24
C VAL A 541 25.97 -39.38 -15.66
N ASP A 542 25.25 -40.37 -16.17
CA ASP A 542 25.45 -40.88 -17.53
C ASP A 542 25.02 -39.85 -18.59
N ARG A 543 23.88 -39.15 -18.40
CA ARG A 543 23.50 -38.03 -19.27
C ARG A 543 24.54 -36.92 -19.29
N PHE A 544 25.21 -36.70 -18.16
CA PHE A 544 26.25 -35.70 -18.03
C PHE A 544 27.54 -36.11 -18.76
N CYS A 545 27.90 -37.38 -18.66
CA CYS A 545 29.14 -37.91 -19.23
C CYS A 545 29.02 -38.31 -20.71
N GLY A 546 27.81 -38.47 -21.24
CA GLY A 546 27.55 -39.08 -22.55
C GLY A 546 28.21 -38.42 -23.77
N GLU A 547 28.72 -37.17 -23.67
CA GLU A 547 29.41 -36.50 -24.79
C GLU A 547 30.92 -36.31 -24.59
N ASN A 548 31.47 -36.37 -23.37
CA ASN A 548 32.87 -36.02 -23.11
C ASN A 548 33.39 -36.70 -21.82
N GLU A 549 33.99 -37.89 -21.92
CA GLU A 549 34.40 -38.68 -20.74
C GLU A 549 35.57 -38.08 -19.94
N TYR A 550 36.32 -37.11 -20.47
CA TYR A 550 37.63 -36.71 -19.95
C TYR A 550 37.66 -35.31 -19.32
N PHE A 551 36.67 -34.94 -18.51
CA PHE A 551 36.75 -33.73 -17.69
C PHE A 551 36.28 -33.98 -16.24
N PRO A 552 36.75 -33.17 -15.28
CA PRO A 552 36.39 -33.29 -13.85
C PRO A 552 34.88 -33.13 -13.63
N LEU A 553 34.31 -33.88 -12.68
CA LEU A 553 32.90 -33.70 -12.32
C LEU A 553 32.74 -32.32 -11.65
N PHE A 554 31.81 -31.51 -12.16
CA PHE A 554 31.58 -30.18 -11.60
C PHE A 554 30.12 -29.82 -11.45
N ALA A 555 29.85 -28.89 -10.53
CA ALA A 555 28.53 -28.29 -10.36
C ALA A 555 28.65 -26.79 -10.06
N VAL A 556 27.58 -26.06 -10.35
CA VAL A 556 27.46 -24.64 -10.04
C VAL A 556 26.51 -24.46 -8.87
N TYR A 557 27.05 -23.99 -7.75
CA TYR A 557 26.25 -23.60 -6.59
C TYR A 557 25.84 -22.13 -6.72
N ARG A 558 24.53 -21.90 -6.79
CA ARG A 558 23.94 -20.56 -6.89
C ARG A 558 23.13 -20.26 -5.64
N PHE A 559 23.39 -19.10 -5.04
CA PHE A 559 22.69 -18.59 -3.87
C PHE A 559 22.02 -17.25 -4.19
N GLU A 560 20.73 -17.14 -3.92
CA GLU A 560 19.90 -16.00 -4.31
C GLU A 560 19.63 -15.09 -3.11
N GLY A 561 20.67 -14.40 -2.64
CA GLY A 561 20.53 -13.45 -1.54
C GLY A 561 21.86 -12.81 -1.11
N PRO A 562 21.82 -11.76 -0.29
CA PRO A 562 23.01 -11.22 0.34
C PRO A 562 23.61 -12.27 1.29
N LEU A 563 24.93 -12.30 1.43
CA LEU A 563 25.60 -13.18 2.38
C LEU A 563 25.94 -12.39 3.64
N VAL A 564 25.06 -12.49 4.63
CA VAL A 564 25.09 -11.69 5.86
C VAL A 564 25.00 -12.59 7.09
N PHE A 565 25.25 -12.02 8.28
CA PHE A 565 25.23 -12.75 9.55
C PHE A 565 23.94 -13.55 9.81
N THR A 566 22.82 -13.20 9.17
CA THR A 566 21.53 -13.89 9.35
C THR A 566 21.36 -15.14 8.50
N ASN A 567 22.19 -15.36 7.47
CA ASN A 567 22.05 -16.49 6.54
C ASN A 567 23.38 -17.17 6.17
N GLY A 568 24.50 -16.71 6.73
CA GLY A 568 25.83 -17.28 6.49
C GLY A 568 25.91 -18.78 6.79
N ASP A 569 25.35 -19.24 7.91
CA ASP A 569 25.35 -20.67 8.26
C ASP A 569 24.59 -21.51 7.22
N ILE A 570 23.44 -21.01 6.72
CA ILE A 570 22.68 -21.71 5.67
C ILE A 570 23.52 -21.82 4.40
N PHE A 571 24.20 -20.75 4.00
CA PHE A 571 25.10 -20.79 2.84
C PHE A 571 26.23 -21.82 3.04
N ARG A 572 26.86 -21.83 4.21
CA ARG A 572 27.91 -22.77 4.58
C ARG A 572 27.43 -24.21 4.47
N ASP A 573 26.38 -24.54 5.22
CA ASP A 573 25.89 -25.90 5.36
C ASP A 573 25.40 -26.44 4.01
N LYS A 574 24.82 -25.58 3.16
CA LYS A 574 24.39 -25.96 1.81
C LYS A 574 25.51 -26.07 0.79
N CYS A 575 26.58 -25.30 0.95
CA CYS A 575 27.83 -25.54 0.22
C CYS A 575 28.44 -26.89 0.64
N PHE A 576 28.48 -27.22 1.93
CA PHE A 576 29.00 -28.49 2.43
C PHE A 576 28.16 -29.68 1.93
N ASP A 577 26.83 -29.59 2.00
CA ASP A 577 25.91 -30.59 1.44
C ASP A 577 26.19 -30.81 -0.06
N SER A 578 26.42 -29.72 -0.81
CA SER A 578 26.70 -29.78 -2.25
C SER A 578 28.04 -30.44 -2.56
N MET A 579 29.06 -30.17 -1.75
CA MET A 579 30.38 -30.84 -1.84
C MET A 579 30.28 -32.34 -1.58
N ASN A 580 29.49 -32.73 -0.57
CA ASN A 580 29.27 -34.13 -0.23
C ASN A 580 28.49 -34.86 -1.34
N GLU A 581 27.44 -34.25 -1.89
CA GLU A 581 26.68 -34.79 -3.02
C GLU A 581 27.57 -34.98 -4.26
N LEU A 582 28.50 -34.05 -4.54
CA LEU A 582 29.49 -34.22 -5.61
C LEU A 582 30.42 -35.41 -5.36
N LYS A 583 30.90 -35.60 -4.13
CA LYS A 583 31.73 -36.76 -3.77
C LYS A 583 30.99 -38.08 -3.96
N GLU A 584 29.73 -38.16 -3.57
CA GLU A 584 28.92 -39.36 -3.82
C GLU A 584 28.79 -39.65 -5.31
N ARG A 585 28.52 -38.63 -6.13
CA ARG A 585 28.38 -38.78 -7.59
C ARG A 585 29.68 -39.21 -8.27
N VAL A 586 30.84 -38.73 -7.81
CA VAL A 586 32.13 -39.23 -8.30
C VAL A 586 32.35 -40.70 -7.92
N LYS A 587 31.99 -41.13 -6.70
CA LYS A 587 32.08 -42.54 -6.33
C LYS A 587 31.22 -43.43 -7.22
N ILE A 588 30.01 -42.99 -7.54
CA ILE A 588 29.10 -43.67 -8.46
C ILE A 588 29.70 -43.72 -9.86
N ARG A 589 30.18 -42.59 -10.40
CA ARG A 589 30.87 -42.52 -11.70
C ARG A 589 32.05 -43.49 -11.77
N ASN A 590 32.91 -43.50 -10.75
CA ASN A 590 34.09 -44.35 -10.69
C ASN A 590 33.76 -45.85 -10.57
N SER A 591 32.58 -46.21 -10.06
CA SER A 591 32.14 -47.61 -10.05
C SER A 591 31.74 -48.14 -11.43
N SER A 592 31.41 -47.24 -12.36
CA SER A 592 31.04 -47.57 -13.74
C SER A 592 32.24 -47.59 -14.70
N VAL A 593 33.38 -47.01 -14.33
CA VAL A 593 34.56 -46.78 -15.20
C VAL A 593 35.71 -47.73 -14.82
N PRO A 594 36.45 -48.33 -15.78
CA PRO A 594 37.59 -49.22 -15.52
C PRO A 594 38.70 -48.59 -14.65
N ARG A 595 39.35 -49.39 -13.79
CA ARG A 595 40.29 -48.93 -12.74
C ARG A 595 41.50 -48.11 -13.23
N GLU A 596 41.94 -48.25 -14.47
CA GLU A 596 43.13 -47.57 -15.00
C GLU A 596 42.91 -46.07 -15.25
N THR A 597 41.68 -45.62 -15.52
CA THR A 597 41.34 -44.19 -15.74
C THR A 597 40.92 -43.44 -14.46
N THR A 598 40.69 -44.14 -13.36
CA THR A 598 40.09 -43.57 -12.13
C THR A 598 40.89 -42.44 -11.48
N SER A 599 42.22 -42.48 -11.54
CA SER A 599 43.09 -41.49 -10.88
C SER A 599 43.03 -40.11 -11.55
N LEU A 600 42.82 -40.08 -12.87
CA LEU A 600 42.64 -38.84 -13.65
C LEU A 600 41.20 -38.28 -13.48
N ILE A 601 40.19 -39.13 -13.33
CA ILE A 601 38.76 -38.75 -13.30
C ILE A 601 38.29 -38.22 -11.92
N SER A 602 39.07 -38.44 -10.85
CA SER A 602 38.65 -38.12 -9.48
C SER A 602 38.55 -36.63 -9.12
N SER A 603 38.99 -35.72 -9.99
CA SER A 603 38.97 -34.28 -9.74
C SER A 603 37.53 -33.74 -9.70
N ILE A 604 37.19 -33.05 -8.61
CA ILE A 604 35.87 -32.44 -8.39
C ILE A 604 36.02 -30.92 -8.39
N VAL A 605 35.14 -30.22 -9.10
CA VAL A 605 35.10 -28.75 -9.12
C VAL A 605 33.74 -28.24 -8.64
N LEU A 606 33.76 -27.31 -7.68
CA LEU A 606 32.56 -26.57 -7.28
C LEU A 606 32.71 -25.10 -7.69
N ILE A 607 31.82 -24.66 -8.58
CA ILE A 607 31.75 -23.28 -9.04
C ILE A 607 30.72 -22.54 -8.18
N LEU A 608 31.15 -21.53 -7.44
CA LEU A 608 30.24 -20.64 -6.72
C LEU A 608 29.86 -19.45 -7.62
N ASP A 609 28.57 -19.34 -7.92
CA ASP A 609 28.00 -18.25 -8.72
C ASP A 609 27.56 -17.09 -7.82
N PHE A 610 28.35 -16.00 -7.84
CA PHE A 610 28.10 -14.79 -7.04
C PHE A 610 27.25 -13.75 -7.79
N SER A 611 26.75 -14.06 -8.99
CA SER A 611 25.94 -13.12 -9.78
C SER A 611 24.68 -12.62 -9.06
N ARG A 612 24.15 -13.40 -8.11
CA ARG A 612 22.95 -13.09 -7.32
C ARG A 612 23.23 -12.69 -5.86
N ILE A 613 24.50 -12.67 -5.46
CA ILE A 613 24.91 -12.17 -4.15
C ILE A 613 25.10 -10.66 -4.27
N SER A 614 24.19 -9.87 -3.70
CA SER A 614 24.24 -8.41 -3.80
C SER A 614 25.32 -7.79 -2.92
N GLN A 615 25.49 -8.30 -1.69
CA GLN A 615 26.41 -7.78 -0.68
C GLN A 615 26.94 -8.91 0.20
N ILE A 616 28.12 -8.68 0.78
CA ILE A 616 28.74 -9.57 1.77
C ILE A 616 29.20 -8.75 2.98
N ASP A 617 28.89 -9.23 4.18
CA ASP A 617 29.40 -8.66 5.43
C ASP A 617 30.61 -9.47 5.97
N LEU A 618 31.15 -9.04 7.12
CA LEU A 618 32.29 -9.72 7.74
C LEU A 618 32.00 -11.18 8.10
N SER A 619 30.77 -11.50 8.51
CA SER A 619 30.35 -12.87 8.82
C SER A 619 30.29 -13.72 7.56
N GLY A 620 29.79 -13.17 6.45
CA GLY A 620 29.83 -13.83 5.14
C GLY A 620 31.25 -14.12 4.68
N ILE A 621 32.20 -13.21 4.89
CA ILE A 621 33.63 -13.42 4.59
C ILE A 621 34.21 -14.58 5.42
N LYS A 622 33.87 -14.67 6.70
CA LYS A 622 34.28 -15.79 7.56
C LYS A 622 33.74 -17.13 7.04
N VAL A 623 32.46 -17.17 6.65
CA VAL A 623 31.82 -18.36 6.07
C VAL A 623 32.52 -18.79 4.77
N ILE A 624 32.88 -17.85 3.89
CA ILE A 624 33.64 -18.19 2.68
C ILE A 624 34.99 -18.81 3.03
N ASN A 625 35.68 -18.29 4.05
CA ASN A 625 36.93 -18.87 4.51
C ASN A 625 36.77 -20.30 5.02
N GLU A 626 35.70 -20.60 5.76
CA GLU A 626 35.36 -21.96 6.20
C GLU A 626 35.09 -22.88 5.00
N ILE A 627 34.39 -22.39 3.98
CA ILE A 627 34.11 -23.13 2.74
C ILE A 627 35.38 -23.47 1.97
N ILE A 628 36.31 -22.52 1.88
CA ILE A 628 37.60 -22.76 1.21
C ILE A 628 38.39 -23.85 1.96
N ILE A 629 38.48 -23.77 3.29
CA ILE A 629 39.22 -24.75 4.11
C ILE A 629 38.57 -26.14 3.98
N HIS A 630 37.24 -26.22 4.00
CA HIS A 630 36.53 -27.49 3.87
C HIS A 630 36.66 -28.09 2.46
N ALA A 631 36.64 -27.25 1.41
CA ALA A 631 36.88 -27.69 0.04
C ALA A 631 38.29 -28.28 -0.12
N GLU A 632 39.30 -27.64 0.46
CA GLU A 632 40.69 -28.13 0.49
C GLU A 632 40.78 -29.50 1.20
N PHE A 633 40.16 -29.63 2.38
CA PHE A 633 40.11 -30.92 3.11
C PHE A 633 39.45 -32.03 2.28
N LEU A 634 38.44 -31.71 1.49
CA LEU A 634 37.76 -32.66 0.63
C LEU A 634 38.45 -32.90 -0.73
N ASN A 635 39.56 -32.21 -1.04
CA ASN A 635 40.19 -32.18 -2.37
C ASN A 635 39.21 -31.76 -3.49
N ILE A 636 38.36 -30.78 -3.21
CA ILE A 636 37.44 -30.17 -4.19
C ILE A 636 38.01 -28.81 -4.59
N GLN A 637 38.21 -28.59 -5.89
CA GLN A 637 38.64 -27.30 -6.39
C GLN A 637 37.46 -26.32 -6.39
N LEU A 638 37.63 -25.18 -5.71
CA LEU A 638 36.60 -24.14 -5.65
C LEU A 638 36.91 -23.02 -6.65
N ILE A 639 35.90 -22.61 -7.41
CA ILE A 639 35.98 -21.48 -8.36
C ILE A 639 34.90 -20.47 -7.98
N VAL A 640 35.22 -19.17 -8.01
CA VAL A 640 34.22 -18.11 -7.82
C VAL A 640 33.98 -17.40 -9.14
N THR A 641 32.73 -17.03 -9.40
CA THR A 641 32.35 -16.37 -10.66
C THR A 641 31.44 -15.17 -10.42
N SER A 642 31.48 -14.19 -11.32
CA SER A 642 30.55 -13.04 -11.33
C SER A 642 30.52 -12.22 -10.04
N LEU A 643 31.70 -11.90 -9.50
CA LEU A 643 31.82 -10.96 -8.38
C LEU A 643 31.37 -9.56 -8.80
N ASN A 644 30.37 -9.03 -8.10
CA ASN A 644 30.00 -7.64 -8.27
C ASN A 644 31.04 -6.71 -7.61
N TYR A 645 31.05 -5.43 -7.99
CA TYR A 645 32.00 -4.45 -7.49
C TYR A 645 32.02 -4.33 -5.96
N SER A 646 30.85 -4.40 -5.31
CA SER A 646 30.75 -4.29 -3.85
C SER A 646 31.40 -5.47 -3.15
N VAL A 647 31.18 -6.69 -3.63
CA VAL A 647 31.75 -7.92 -3.06
C VAL A 647 33.25 -8.00 -3.36
N SER A 648 33.67 -7.64 -4.57
CA SER A 648 35.10 -7.57 -4.93
C SER A 648 35.86 -6.59 -4.03
N LYS A 649 35.30 -5.41 -3.74
CA LYS A 649 35.89 -4.46 -2.79
C LYS A 649 36.00 -5.04 -1.37
N SER A 650 35.04 -5.83 -0.93
CA SER A 650 35.11 -6.54 0.35
C SER A 650 36.21 -7.61 0.33
N PHE A 651 36.33 -8.38 -0.75
CA PHE A 651 37.38 -9.40 -0.91
C PHE A 651 38.76 -8.75 -0.88
N ASN A 652 38.97 -7.64 -1.59
CA ASN A 652 40.21 -6.87 -1.63
C ASN A 652 40.69 -6.37 -0.27
N LYS A 653 39.76 -6.03 0.61
CA LYS A 653 40.09 -5.58 1.97
C LYS A 653 40.39 -6.74 2.93
N THR A 654 40.27 -7.98 2.47
CA THR A 654 40.42 -9.17 3.31
C THR A 654 41.44 -10.14 2.72
N ASP A 655 41.95 -11.05 3.55
CA ASP A 655 42.99 -12.00 3.12
C ASP A 655 42.47 -13.13 2.21
N ILE A 656 41.21 -13.12 1.76
CA ILE A 656 40.66 -14.14 0.84
C ILE A 656 41.48 -14.21 -0.45
N ILE A 657 41.95 -13.08 -0.97
CA ILE A 657 42.73 -13.03 -2.22
C ILE A 657 44.07 -13.75 -2.07
N LYS A 658 44.65 -13.77 -0.87
CA LYS A 658 45.91 -14.48 -0.60
C LYS A 658 45.77 -15.99 -0.76
N LYS A 659 44.55 -16.54 -0.70
CA LYS A 659 44.28 -17.98 -0.87
C LYS A 659 44.27 -18.47 -2.32
N ARG A 660 44.58 -17.60 -3.31
CA ARG A 660 44.65 -17.95 -4.76
C ARG A 660 43.39 -18.64 -5.28
N LEU A 661 42.22 -18.13 -4.89
CA LEU A 661 40.94 -18.61 -5.39
C LEU A 661 40.75 -18.15 -6.85
N PRO A 662 40.57 -19.05 -7.83
CA PRO A 662 40.36 -18.66 -9.22
C PRO A 662 39.01 -17.96 -9.38
N ILE A 663 39.04 -16.77 -9.99
CA ILE A 663 37.88 -15.89 -10.13
C ILE A 663 37.65 -15.56 -11.61
N TYR A 664 36.46 -15.89 -12.10
CA TYR A 664 36.05 -15.65 -13.49
C TYR A 664 34.94 -14.61 -13.59
N ASP A 665 34.87 -13.92 -14.73
CA ASP A 665 33.81 -12.93 -15.01
C ASP A 665 32.41 -13.53 -14.96
N ASN A 666 32.25 -14.71 -15.55
CA ASN A 666 30.96 -15.37 -15.70
C ASN A 666 31.08 -16.89 -15.58
N VAL A 667 29.93 -17.51 -15.32
CA VAL A 667 29.81 -18.96 -15.17
C VAL A 667 30.27 -19.70 -16.43
N GLN A 668 29.97 -19.18 -17.63
CA GLN A 668 30.36 -19.84 -18.89
C GLN A 668 31.87 -19.96 -19.08
N LYS A 669 32.63 -18.90 -18.79
CA LYS A 669 34.10 -18.92 -18.85
C LYS A 669 34.67 -19.92 -17.85
N ALA A 670 34.12 -19.96 -16.63
CA ALA A 670 34.53 -20.94 -15.63
C ALA A 670 34.25 -22.38 -16.11
N ILE A 671 33.07 -22.63 -16.69
CA ILE A 671 32.71 -23.93 -17.25
C ILE A 671 33.66 -24.32 -18.38
N ASN A 672 33.91 -23.43 -19.33
CA ASN A 672 34.83 -23.71 -20.44
C ASN A 672 36.25 -24.01 -19.93
N ALA A 673 36.71 -23.34 -18.87
CA ALA A 673 38.00 -23.61 -18.26
C ALA A 673 38.05 -25.00 -17.57
N VAL A 674 36.92 -25.44 -17.01
CA VAL A 674 36.78 -26.78 -16.42
C VAL A 674 36.68 -27.88 -17.48
N ILE A 675 36.04 -27.61 -18.62
CA ILE A 675 35.95 -28.55 -19.74
C ILE A 675 37.30 -28.68 -20.46
N ASN A 676 37.99 -27.56 -20.69
CA ASN A 676 39.33 -27.53 -21.33
C ASN A 676 40.46 -27.79 -20.32
N PHE A 677 40.22 -28.61 -19.30
CA PHE A 677 41.16 -28.85 -18.22
C PHE A 677 42.43 -29.54 -18.72
N ASP A 678 43.57 -28.89 -18.56
CA ASP A 678 44.87 -29.48 -18.88
C ASP A 678 45.30 -30.44 -17.77
N TYR A 679 45.22 -31.75 -18.04
CA TYR A 679 45.55 -32.81 -17.08
C TYR A 679 46.98 -32.74 -16.55
N ASN A 680 47.92 -32.15 -17.29
CA ASN A 680 49.31 -32.01 -16.85
C ASN A 680 49.47 -31.05 -15.66
N ILE A 681 48.58 -30.06 -15.54
CA ILE A 681 48.67 -29.00 -14.50
C ILE A 681 47.91 -29.41 -13.22
N ARG A 682 46.99 -30.39 -13.31
CA ARG A 682 46.07 -30.81 -12.23
C ARG A 682 45.32 -29.66 -11.53
N LYS A 683 45.27 -28.48 -12.16
CA LYS A 683 44.50 -27.30 -11.74
C LYS A 683 43.93 -26.62 -12.97
N VAL A 684 42.67 -26.17 -12.86
CA VAL A 684 42.03 -25.32 -13.88
C VAL A 684 42.93 -24.10 -14.15
N SER A 685 43.16 -23.78 -15.43
CA SER A 685 44.08 -22.72 -15.86
C SER A 685 43.75 -21.35 -15.26
N GLU A 686 44.72 -20.72 -14.58
CA GLU A 686 44.56 -19.36 -14.03
C GLU A 686 44.72 -18.25 -15.09
N ASN A 687 45.13 -18.58 -16.33
CA ASN A 687 45.45 -17.60 -17.37
C ASN A 687 44.26 -16.70 -17.78
N THR A 688 43.03 -17.15 -17.54
CA THR A 688 41.80 -16.40 -17.80
C THR A 688 41.15 -15.80 -16.54
N CYS A 689 41.79 -15.93 -15.38
CA CYS A 689 41.31 -15.33 -14.14
C CYS A 689 41.48 -13.81 -14.17
N ILE A 690 40.52 -13.10 -13.57
CA ILE A 690 40.66 -11.67 -13.31
C ILE A 690 41.80 -11.53 -12.29
N LYS A 691 42.88 -10.81 -12.65
CA LYS A 691 43.78 -10.25 -11.64
C LYS A 691 42.98 -9.15 -10.92
N ILE A 692 42.50 -9.46 -9.72
CA ILE A 692 41.84 -8.47 -8.86
C ILE A 692 42.85 -7.40 -8.43
#